data_AF-A0A925XA07-F1
#
_entry.id   AF-A0A925XA07-F1
#
_cell.length_a   1.000
_cell.length_b   1.000
_cell.length_c   1.000
_cell.angle_alpha   90.00
_cell.angle_beta   90.00
_cell.angle_gamma   90.00
#
_symmetry.space_group_name_H-M   'P 1'
#
loop_
_entity.id
_entity.type
_entity.pdbx_description
1 polymer ?
#
loop_
_entity_poly.entity_id
_entity_poly.type
_entity_poly.pdbx_seq_one_letter_code
_entity_poly.pdbx_strand_id
1 'polypeptide(L)'
;MKNFLSGILASLFCLSSQAQTPKDLTLPITVSFEGNPFKIVLNWNAIPGATAINISRKEKNSLSWGASLAVPATATSYTDASVNLYTAYEYRIIVNTSSISRQAFVLAGKELTATHKRGKVLLLIDETYKTVLATEILRLQHDLIGDGWQVIPQYIARNQPVTAVKNLIVNAYNADNTNLKAVFLLGRIPVPYSGNIYPDGHTPQHQGAWAADVYYADVLGNYTDSFVNISTASRAETRNIPGDGKFDNSNKSGNIPLQIGRVDLFNMPAFSSDDGLLVKRYLDKNHAFRFKINNPERKALIDDNFGYFGGEAFAINGWRNFYPLAGETNTKAGDYFTDMTAQSYMWAYGCGSGGYTGASGVGNTSSFVTQSVKNIFSMTFGSYFGDWDNKDNFLRAPLASQGWTLVSAWAGRPHWTLHQMALGETIGFCTQMTQNNSFTYPTNFGGTSVHIALMGDPTLRTHIVAPAQNFEASTIADSYAKLNWQAPSEAVTGYYVYRADKITDTFKLLTPTYLTSPTFTDSSNISIGVKIYMIRAVKLEETISGSYFNLSQGLIDSTLISKLPVVVTPPPLANEDPLDQIALFEVYPNPFNETLHLHFDKPLGKSVVLQLRNLLGKQVATYAFSGGSDFSVDVRTLPAGLYLLTLGSGNQNRRTVKILKIQ
;
A
#
# COMPACT_ATOMS: atom_id res chain seq x y z
N MET A 1 63.40 47.87 -52.70
CA MET A 1 62.44 48.24 -51.63
C MET A 1 61.15 47.45 -51.81
N LYS A 2 60.91 46.44 -50.97
CA LYS A 2 59.66 46.26 -50.20
C LYS A 2 59.75 44.96 -49.40
N ASN A 3 59.41 45.11 -48.13
CA ASN A 3 59.61 44.19 -47.02
C ASN A 3 58.45 43.19 -46.88
N PHE A 4 58.77 42.07 -46.22
CA PHE A 4 57.98 41.29 -45.24
C PHE A 4 56.51 41.69 -45.01
N LEU A 5 55.62 40.69 -44.92
CA LEU A 5 55.06 40.26 -43.64
C LEU A 5 54.35 38.90 -43.74
N SER A 6 54.71 38.01 -42.80
CA SER A 6 54.15 36.68 -42.60
C SER A 6 52.78 36.76 -41.92
N GLY A 7 51.76 36.09 -42.48
CA GLY A 7 50.44 35.94 -41.88
C GLY A 7 50.38 34.73 -40.96
N ILE A 8 50.21 34.98 -39.66
CA ILE A 8 49.94 33.99 -38.62
C ILE A 8 48.51 33.47 -38.80
N LEU A 9 48.36 32.16 -39.01
CA LEU A 9 47.07 31.47 -39.04
C LEU A 9 46.66 31.19 -37.58
N ALA A 10 45.80 32.03 -37.01
CA ALA A 10 45.18 31.77 -35.72
C ALA A 10 44.02 30.78 -35.90
N SER A 11 44.24 29.53 -35.51
CA SER A 11 43.18 28.52 -35.33
C SER A 11 42.30 28.93 -34.14
N LEU A 12 41.17 29.59 -34.42
CA LEU A 12 40.08 29.72 -33.46
C LEU A 12 39.54 28.31 -33.16
N PHE A 13 39.96 27.74 -32.03
CA PHE A 13 39.21 26.68 -31.38
C PHE A 13 37.89 27.30 -30.91
N CYS A 14 36.81 27.09 -31.67
CA CYS A 14 35.46 27.28 -31.16
C CYS A 14 35.22 26.25 -30.05
N LEU A 15 35.50 26.64 -28.80
CA LEU A 15 34.95 25.98 -27.63
C LEU A 15 33.44 26.20 -27.65
N SER A 16 32.68 25.24 -28.14
CA SER A 16 31.24 25.20 -27.98
C SER A 16 30.93 24.99 -26.49
N SER A 17 30.60 26.06 -25.76
CA SER A 17 29.98 25.91 -24.44
C SER A 17 28.58 25.36 -24.65
N GLN A 18 28.33 24.12 -24.21
CA GLN A 18 26.96 23.62 -24.14
C GLN A 18 26.26 24.31 -22.98
N ALA A 19 25.10 24.93 -23.25
CA ALA A 19 24.26 25.49 -22.22
C ALA A 19 23.78 24.36 -21.27
N GLN A 20 23.76 24.64 -19.97
CA GLN A 20 23.31 23.67 -18.98
C GLN A 20 21.84 23.30 -19.22
N THR A 21 21.53 22.01 -19.21
CA THR A 21 20.15 21.51 -19.33
C THR A 21 19.62 21.07 -17.95
N PRO A 22 18.29 21.01 -17.73
CA PRO A 22 17.74 20.45 -16.49
C PRO A 22 18.19 19.00 -16.20
N LYS A 23 18.46 18.21 -17.25
CA LYS A 23 19.03 16.87 -17.14
C LYS A 23 20.42 16.89 -16.46
N ASP A 24 21.18 17.98 -16.62
CA ASP A 24 22.52 18.14 -16.04
C ASP A 24 22.55 18.37 -14.55
N LEU A 25 21.40 18.62 -13.91
CA LEU A 25 21.31 18.86 -12.47
C LEU A 25 20.97 17.58 -11.66
N THR A 26 20.90 16.44 -12.35
CA THR A 26 20.66 15.14 -11.73
C THR A 26 21.50 14.06 -12.44
N LEU A 27 21.34 12.81 -12.02
CA LEU A 27 22.05 11.66 -12.57
C LEU A 27 21.19 10.40 -12.48
N PRO A 28 21.27 9.49 -13.45
CA PRO A 28 20.70 8.16 -13.31
C PRO A 28 21.44 7.34 -12.25
N ILE A 29 20.67 6.59 -11.44
CA ILE A 29 21.19 5.64 -10.46
C ILE A 29 20.52 4.30 -10.73
N THR A 30 21.32 3.23 -10.73
CA THR A 30 20.81 1.86 -10.72
C THR A 30 21.23 1.16 -9.43
N VAL A 31 20.37 0.26 -8.93
CA VAL A 31 20.62 -0.51 -7.71
C VAL A 31 20.85 -1.97 -8.07
N SER A 32 21.96 -2.52 -7.60
CA SER A 32 22.22 -3.96 -7.60
C SER A 32 22.45 -4.47 -6.17
N PHE A 33 22.46 -5.78 -6.00
CA PHE A 33 22.57 -6.43 -4.69
C PHE A 33 23.61 -7.53 -4.71
N GLU A 34 24.38 -7.64 -3.64
CA GLU A 34 25.29 -8.76 -3.39
C GLU A 34 24.78 -9.58 -2.20
N GLY A 35 24.96 -10.90 -2.23
CA GLY A 35 24.63 -11.79 -1.12
C GLY A 35 25.86 -12.19 -0.29
N ASN A 36 25.64 -12.59 0.96
CA ASN A 36 26.61 -13.18 1.89
C ASN A 36 27.93 -12.40 2.11
N PRO A 37 27.94 -11.33 2.93
CA PRO A 37 26.79 -10.70 3.58
C PRO A 37 25.95 -9.89 2.57
N PHE A 38 24.68 -9.63 2.90
CA PHE A 38 23.80 -8.83 2.03
C PHE A 38 24.31 -7.38 1.93
N LYS A 39 24.39 -6.86 0.72
CA LYS A 39 24.81 -5.48 0.45
C LYS A 39 23.93 -4.84 -0.62
N ILE A 40 23.79 -3.52 -0.53
CA ILE A 40 23.18 -2.68 -1.58
C ILE A 40 24.31 -1.98 -2.33
N VAL A 41 24.33 -2.11 -3.65
CA VAL A 41 25.32 -1.45 -4.52
C VAL A 41 24.59 -0.42 -5.38
N LEU A 42 24.97 0.84 -5.22
CA LEU A 42 24.51 1.94 -6.07
C LEU A 42 25.51 2.11 -7.21
N ASN A 43 25.02 2.22 -8.45
CA ASN A 43 25.87 2.42 -9.64
C ASN A 43 25.41 3.63 -10.45
N TRP A 44 26.36 4.40 -10.95
CA TRP A 44 26.14 5.56 -11.81
C TRP A 44 27.27 5.71 -12.84
N ASN A 45 26.99 6.38 -13.96
CA ASN A 45 27.99 6.64 -15.00
C ASN A 45 29.07 7.60 -14.50
N ALA A 46 30.31 7.47 -14.99
CA ALA A 46 31.38 8.41 -14.66
C ALA A 46 30.96 9.85 -15.02
N ILE A 47 31.22 10.80 -14.12
CA ILE A 47 30.86 12.21 -14.30
C ILE A 47 32.13 13.01 -14.58
N PRO A 48 32.36 13.44 -15.82
CA PRO A 48 33.53 14.25 -16.16
C PRO A 48 33.60 15.53 -15.33
N GLY A 49 34.78 15.82 -14.78
CA GLY A 49 35.01 17.01 -13.96
C GLY A 49 34.38 16.96 -12.56
N ALA A 50 33.95 15.79 -12.08
CA ALA A 50 33.56 15.62 -10.69
C ALA A 50 34.72 15.98 -9.75
N THR A 51 34.46 16.85 -8.80
CA THR A 51 35.41 17.30 -7.76
C THR A 51 35.10 16.67 -6.41
N ALA A 52 33.83 16.31 -6.17
CA ALA A 52 33.40 15.61 -4.97
C ALA A 52 32.13 14.78 -5.25
N ILE A 53 32.07 13.58 -4.66
CA ILE A 53 30.88 12.75 -4.61
C ILE A 53 30.57 12.46 -3.15
N ASN A 54 29.35 12.79 -2.73
CA ASN A 54 28.87 12.59 -1.37
C ASN A 54 27.60 11.75 -1.37
N ILE A 55 27.54 10.78 -0.47
CA ILE A 55 26.41 9.86 -0.33
C ILE A 55 25.86 9.99 1.08
N SER A 56 24.54 10.13 1.20
CA SER A 56 23.83 10.08 2.47
C SER A 56 22.76 9.01 2.39
N ARG A 57 22.48 8.35 3.52
CA ARG A 57 21.41 7.36 3.64
C ARG A 57 20.43 7.77 4.72
N LYS A 58 19.16 7.41 4.57
CA LYS A 58 18.16 7.44 5.63
C LYS A 58 17.25 6.22 5.56
N GLU A 59 16.59 5.91 6.68
CA GLU A 59 15.43 5.01 6.64
C GLU A 59 14.31 5.64 5.81
N LYS A 60 13.50 4.81 5.13
CA LYS A 60 12.43 5.25 4.22
C LYS A 60 11.57 6.40 4.78
N ASN A 61 11.15 6.30 6.05
CA ASN A 61 10.26 7.28 6.69
C ASN A 61 10.97 8.34 7.52
N SER A 62 12.31 8.34 7.57
CA SER A 62 13.06 9.40 8.25
C SER A 62 12.95 10.72 7.47
N LEU A 63 12.87 11.84 8.18
CA LEU A 63 12.89 13.19 7.60
C LEU A 63 14.32 13.75 7.44
N SER A 64 15.30 13.13 8.08
CA SER A 64 16.69 13.58 8.10
C SER A 64 17.61 12.57 7.44
N TRP A 65 18.51 13.08 6.60
CA TRP A 65 19.62 12.33 6.05
C TRP A 65 20.65 12.03 7.15
N GLY A 66 21.19 10.83 7.16
CA GLY A 66 22.34 10.47 7.99
C GLY A 66 23.62 11.16 7.55
N ALA A 67 24.74 10.73 8.12
CA ALA A 67 26.06 11.28 7.81
C ALA A 67 26.34 11.27 6.30
N SER A 68 26.96 12.35 5.82
CA SER A 68 27.44 12.45 4.44
C SER A 68 28.79 11.77 4.33
N LEU A 69 28.86 10.71 3.52
CA LEU A 69 30.08 9.97 3.23
C LEU A 69 30.68 10.45 1.90
N ALA A 70 31.92 10.94 1.94
CA ALA A 70 32.68 11.24 0.74
C ALA A 70 33.23 9.95 0.12
N VAL A 71 33.09 9.81 -1.20
CA VAL A 71 33.73 8.75 -1.99
C VAL A 71 34.66 9.38 -3.03
N PRO A 72 35.62 8.64 -3.61
CA PRO A 72 36.51 9.17 -4.63
C PRO A 72 35.71 9.86 -5.75
N ALA A 73 36.18 11.03 -6.23
CA ALA A 73 35.47 11.78 -7.25
C ALA A 73 35.38 11.03 -8.61
N THR A 74 36.22 10.01 -8.81
CA THR A 74 36.20 9.11 -9.96
C THR A 74 35.31 7.87 -9.76
N ALA A 75 34.70 7.70 -8.58
CA ALA A 75 33.86 6.55 -8.29
C ALA A 75 32.62 6.52 -9.18
N THR A 76 32.28 5.32 -9.64
CA THR A 76 31.06 5.00 -10.40
C THR A 76 30.12 4.09 -9.62
N SER A 77 30.49 3.73 -8.40
CA SER A 77 29.67 2.90 -7.53
C SER A 77 29.94 3.18 -6.05
N TYR A 78 28.99 2.76 -5.21
CA TYR A 78 29.11 2.72 -3.78
C TYR A 78 28.41 1.48 -3.24
N THR A 79 29.08 0.77 -2.34
CA THR A 79 28.55 -0.43 -1.70
C THR A 79 28.25 -0.14 -0.23
N ASP A 80 27.00 -0.30 0.15
CA ASP A 80 26.55 -0.25 1.54
C ASP A 80 26.42 -1.67 2.10
N ALA A 81 27.27 -2.01 3.07
CA ALA A 81 27.26 -3.29 3.76
C ALA A 81 26.51 -3.25 5.11
N SER A 82 26.00 -2.08 5.53
CA SER A 82 25.27 -1.89 6.79
C SER A 82 23.76 -1.90 6.57
N VAL A 83 23.27 -2.92 5.87
CA VAL A 83 21.90 -3.03 5.35
C VAL A 83 21.38 -4.45 5.49
N ASN A 84 20.06 -4.59 5.59
CA ASN A 84 19.39 -5.89 5.73
C ASN A 84 18.49 -6.21 4.54
N LEU A 85 18.36 -7.50 4.23
CA LEU A 85 17.34 -8.00 3.32
C LEU A 85 15.95 -7.66 3.88
N TYR A 86 14.95 -7.49 3.01
CA TYR A 86 13.57 -7.14 3.37
C TYR A 86 13.38 -5.74 3.98
N THR A 87 14.43 -4.91 4.03
CA THR A 87 14.38 -3.52 4.52
C THR A 87 14.69 -2.54 3.39
N ALA A 88 14.00 -1.40 3.39
CA ALA A 88 14.18 -0.34 2.39
C ALA A 88 14.98 0.83 2.97
N TYR A 89 16.04 1.22 2.26
CA TYR A 89 16.90 2.35 2.59
C TYR A 89 16.85 3.39 1.49
N GLU A 90 16.79 4.65 1.85
CA GLU A 90 16.79 5.74 0.88
C GLU A 90 18.17 6.38 0.82
N TYR A 91 18.64 6.64 -0.40
CA TYR A 91 19.95 7.21 -0.66
C TYR A 91 19.82 8.54 -1.41
N ARG A 92 20.69 9.48 -1.03
CA ARG A 92 20.95 10.73 -1.74
C ARG A 92 22.39 10.71 -2.22
N ILE A 93 22.58 10.97 -3.50
CA ILE A 93 23.90 11.18 -4.10
C ILE A 93 24.00 12.64 -4.53
N ILE A 94 25.05 13.31 -4.07
CA ILE A 94 25.41 14.66 -4.50
C ILE A 94 26.75 14.61 -5.21
N VAL A 95 26.79 15.04 -6.47
CA VAL A 95 28.02 15.13 -7.25
C VAL A 95 28.28 16.58 -7.62
N ASN A 96 29.40 17.12 -7.15
CA ASN A 96 29.82 18.47 -7.47
C ASN A 96 30.86 18.44 -8.58
N THR A 97 30.73 19.35 -9.54
CA THR A 97 31.77 19.75 -10.49
C THR A 97 32.21 21.18 -10.16
N SER A 98 33.06 21.78 -11.00
CA SER A 98 33.43 23.20 -10.84
C SER A 98 32.25 24.18 -11.02
N SER A 99 31.16 23.75 -11.68
CA SER A 99 30.04 24.63 -12.06
C SER A 99 28.65 24.12 -11.69
N ILE A 100 28.49 22.82 -11.39
CA ILE A 100 27.18 22.19 -11.20
C ILE A 100 27.19 21.30 -9.95
N SER A 101 26.11 21.36 -9.16
CA SER A 101 25.81 20.37 -8.13
C SER A 101 24.64 19.49 -8.57
N ARG A 102 24.93 18.23 -8.88
CA ARG A 102 23.95 17.21 -9.27
C ARG A 102 23.39 16.53 -8.05
N GLN A 103 22.08 16.30 -8.01
CA GLN A 103 21.45 15.51 -6.94
C GLN A 103 20.50 14.45 -7.50
N ALA A 104 20.60 13.24 -6.97
CA ALA A 104 19.67 12.15 -7.25
C ALA A 104 19.31 11.37 -5.99
N PHE A 105 18.15 10.71 -6.06
CA PHE A 105 17.54 10.01 -4.95
C PHE A 105 17.05 8.64 -5.43
N VAL A 106 17.22 7.63 -4.59
CA VAL A 106 16.70 6.28 -4.86
C VAL A 106 16.28 5.64 -3.54
N LEU A 107 15.14 4.96 -3.54
CA LEU A 107 14.73 4.10 -2.43
C LEU A 107 15.09 2.67 -2.80
N ALA A 108 16.06 2.07 -2.14
CA ALA A 108 16.59 0.76 -2.46
C ALA A 108 16.12 -0.32 -1.47
N GLY A 109 15.77 -1.51 -1.96
CA GLY A 109 15.40 -2.66 -1.13
C GLY A 109 15.20 -3.93 -1.95
N LYS A 110 15.50 -5.10 -1.36
CA LYS A 110 15.36 -6.42 -2.01
C LYS A 110 14.29 -7.25 -1.31
N GLU A 111 13.39 -7.81 -2.11
CA GLU A 111 12.30 -8.71 -1.68
C GLU A 111 11.39 -8.15 -0.58
N LEU A 112 11.15 -6.83 -0.56
CA LEU A 112 10.32 -6.22 0.48
C LEU A 112 8.97 -6.93 0.60
N THR A 113 8.50 -7.09 1.84
CA THR A 113 7.28 -7.84 2.16
C THR A 113 6.06 -7.22 1.52
N ALA A 114 5.09 -8.05 1.14
CA ALA A 114 3.84 -7.60 0.54
C ALA A 114 3.02 -6.70 1.49
N THR A 115 2.52 -5.58 0.98
CA THR A 115 1.58 -4.73 1.72
C THR A 115 0.16 -5.28 1.59
N HIS A 116 -0.26 -6.09 2.58
CA HIS A 116 -1.59 -6.68 2.61
C HIS A 116 -2.70 -5.67 2.96
N LYS A 117 -2.41 -4.73 3.86
CA LYS A 117 -3.34 -3.70 4.35
C LYS A 117 -2.73 -2.33 4.17
N ARG A 118 -3.51 -1.39 3.63
CA ARG A 118 -3.09 0.01 3.37
C ARG A 118 -3.70 1.02 4.33
N GLY A 119 -4.64 0.58 5.17
CA GLY A 119 -5.41 1.43 6.07
C GLY A 119 -6.76 1.79 5.48
N LYS A 120 -7.32 2.92 5.93
CA LYS A 120 -8.63 3.43 5.53
C LYS A 120 -8.47 4.60 4.57
N VAL A 121 -9.36 4.67 3.58
CA VAL A 121 -9.56 5.82 2.70
C VAL A 121 -10.96 6.38 2.94
N LEU A 122 -11.02 7.67 3.25
CA LEU A 122 -12.26 8.42 3.29
C LEU A 122 -12.57 8.90 1.87
N LEU A 123 -13.59 8.31 1.26
CA LEU A 123 -14.02 8.60 -0.11
C LEU A 123 -15.16 9.62 -0.05
N LEU A 124 -14.83 10.89 -0.32
CA LEU A 124 -15.82 11.98 -0.39
C LEU A 124 -16.32 12.09 -1.82
N ILE A 125 -17.62 11.96 -2.02
CA ILE A 125 -18.26 11.84 -3.34
C ILE A 125 -19.22 12.98 -3.51
N ASP A 126 -19.17 13.65 -4.65
CA ASP A 126 -20.18 14.64 -5.04
C ASP A 126 -21.57 13.99 -5.03
N GLU A 127 -22.48 14.54 -4.23
CA GLU A 127 -23.79 13.94 -3.98
C GLU A 127 -24.64 13.79 -5.25
N THR A 128 -24.38 14.61 -6.27
CA THR A 128 -25.10 14.55 -7.55
C THR A 128 -24.82 13.24 -8.30
N TYR A 129 -23.71 12.57 -8.00
CA TYR A 129 -23.33 11.30 -8.63
C TYR A 129 -23.96 10.07 -7.99
N LYS A 130 -24.62 10.24 -6.82
CA LYS A 130 -25.13 9.13 -6.00
C LYS A 130 -25.99 8.13 -6.78
N THR A 131 -26.84 8.63 -7.66
CA THR A 131 -27.72 7.79 -8.48
C THR A 131 -27.11 7.47 -9.85
N VAL A 132 -26.60 8.49 -10.54
CA VAL A 132 -26.17 8.36 -11.94
C VAL A 132 -24.88 7.57 -12.12
N LEU A 133 -24.01 7.51 -11.09
CA LEU A 133 -22.74 6.77 -11.10
C LEU A 133 -22.70 5.67 -10.02
N ALA A 134 -23.86 5.19 -9.55
CA ALA A 134 -23.93 4.23 -8.44
C ALA A 134 -23.09 2.96 -8.72
N THR A 135 -23.15 2.44 -9.95
CA THR A 135 -22.41 1.25 -10.37
C THR A 135 -20.90 1.49 -10.38
N GLU A 136 -20.46 2.60 -10.96
CA GLU A 136 -19.05 2.96 -11.07
C GLU A 136 -18.43 3.28 -9.70
N ILE A 137 -19.18 3.95 -8.83
CA ILE A 137 -18.78 4.23 -7.44
C ILE A 137 -18.68 2.93 -6.65
N LEU A 138 -19.62 2.00 -6.80
CA LEU A 138 -19.55 0.70 -6.13
C LEU A 138 -18.34 -0.11 -6.65
N ARG A 139 -18.10 -0.10 -7.97
CA ARG A 139 -16.90 -0.73 -8.56
C ARG A 139 -15.62 -0.11 -8.00
N LEU A 140 -15.54 1.22 -7.90
CA LEU A 140 -14.40 1.89 -7.28
C LEU A 140 -14.19 1.45 -5.83
N GLN A 141 -15.26 1.34 -5.03
CA GLN A 141 -15.15 0.85 -3.66
C GLN A 141 -14.55 -0.57 -3.62
N HIS A 142 -15.00 -1.47 -4.51
CA HIS A 142 -14.44 -2.81 -4.62
C HIS A 142 -12.99 -2.80 -5.11
N ASP A 143 -12.63 -1.95 -6.07
CA ASP A 143 -11.25 -1.80 -6.56
C ASP A 143 -10.29 -1.31 -5.45
N LEU A 144 -10.78 -0.45 -4.56
CA LEU A 144 -10.02 0.04 -3.40
C LEU A 144 -9.88 -1.07 -2.34
N ILE A 145 -10.97 -1.79 -2.04
CA ILE A 145 -10.96 -2.95 -1.13
C ILE A 145 -10.00 -4.03 -1.63
N GLY A 146 -10.07 -4.35 -2.93
CA GLY A 146 -9.21 -5.31 -3.61
C GLY A 146 -7.72 -4.94 -3.56
N ASP A 147 -7.39 -3.65 -3.47
CA ASP A 147 -6.01 -3.19 -3.32
C ASP A 147 -5.51 -3.17 -1.86
N GLY A 148 -6.39 -3.49 -0.90
CA GLY A 148 -6.09 -3.60 0.53
C GLY A 148 -6.49 -2.38 1.37
N TRP A 149 -7.36 -1.51 0.85
CA TRP A 149 -7.95 -0.40 1.59
C TRP A 149 -9.24 -0.80 2.28
N GLN A 150 -9.60 -0.14 3.38
CA GLN A 150 -10.99 -0.06 3.83
C GLN A 150 -11.58 1.26 3.37
N VAL A 151 -12.79 1.26 2.86
CA VAL A 151 -13.41 2.45 2.27
C VAL A 151 -14.49 3.01 3.18
N ILE A 152 -14.44 4.32 3.44
CA ILE A 152 -15.48 5.06 4.15
C ILE A 152 -16.11 6.04 3.15
N PRO A 153 -17.20 5.69 2.46
CA PRO A 153 -17.84 6.59 1.51
C PRO A 153 -18.70 7.63 2.25
N GLN A 154 -18.66 8.88 1.79
CA GLN A 154 -19.52 9.98 2.26
C GLN A 154 -19.94 10.84 1.07
N TYR A 155 -21.21 11.21 0.97
CA TYR A 155 -21.71 12.09 -0.09
C TYR A 155 -21.72 13.54 0.41
N ILE A 156 -21.24 14.46 -0.42
CA ILE A 156 -21.02 15.87 -0.08
C ILE A 156 -21.73 16.76 -1.09
N ALA A 157 -22.50 17.72 -0.58
CA ALA A 157 -23.16 18.73 -1.39
C ALA A 157 -22.15 19.73 -1.96
N ARG A 158 -22.33 20.13 -3.23
CA ARG A 158 -21.45 21.09 -3.92
C ARG A 158 -21.39 22.47 -3.25
N ASN A 159 -22.45 22.84 -2.52
CA ASN A 159 -22.57 24.12 -1.80
C ASN A 159 -22.23 24.00 -0.30
N GLN A 160 -21.77 22.84 0.17
CA GLN A 160 -21.40 22.66 1.57
C GLN A 160 -20.21 23.58 1.91
N PRO A 161 -20.19 24.24 3.09
CA PRO A 161 -19.04 25.05 3.48
C PRO A 161 -17.76 24.21 3.57
N VAL A 162 -16.64 24.75 3.08
CA VAL A 162 -15.33 24.05 3.14
C VAL A 162 -14.94 23.70 4.59
N THR A 163 -15.32 24.52 5.56
CA THR A 163 -15.13 24.25 6.99
C THR A 163 -15.94 23.05 7.49
N ALA A 164 -17.15 22.84 6.97
CA ALA A 164 -17.97 21.67 7.30
C ALA A 164 -17.38 20.38 6.71
N VAL A 165 -16.88 20.44 5.46
CA VAL A 165 -16.16 19.31 4.84
C VAL A 165 -14.89 18.99 5.63
N LYS A 166 -14.14 20.01 6.04
CA LYS A 166 -12.95 19.86 6.91
C LYS A 166 -13.29 19.17 8.22
N ASN A 167 -14.35 19.60 8.90
CA ASN A 167 -14.78 19.01 10.17
C ASN A 167 -15.16 17.53 10.03
N LEU A 168 -15.79 17.13 8.91
CA LEU A 168 -16.06 15.73 8.62
C LEU A 168 -14.77 14.91 8.53
N ILE A 169 -13.76 15.43 7.83
CA ILE A 169 -12.45 14.76 7.69
C ILE A 169 -11.73 14.69 9.05
N VAL A 170 -11.74 15.78 9.83
CA VAL A 170 -11.13 15.83 11.17
C VAL A 170 -11.80 14.81 12.10
N ASN A 171 -13.13 14.71 12.08
CA ASN A 171 -13.86 13.73 12.88
C ASN A 171 -13.52 12.28 12.48
N ALA A 172 -13.45 12.00 11.18
CA ALA A 172 -13.04 10.68 10.69
C ALA A 172 -11.58 10.35 11.09
N TYR A 173 -10.68 11.32 11.04
CA TYR A 173 -9.31 11.16 11.50
C TYR A 173 -9.23 10.91 13.00
N ASN A 174 -9.94 11.69 13.81
CA ASN A 174 -9.94 11.51 15.27
C ASN A 174 -10.54 10.17 15.71
N ALA A 175 -11.49 9.62 14.93
CA ALA A 175 -12.08 8.32 15.19
C ALA A 175 -11.08 7.15 14.97
N ASP A 176 -10.10 7.31 14.07
CA ASP A 176 -9.07 6.29 13.80
C ASP A 176 -7.82 6.89 13.15
N ASN A 177 -7.06 7.67 13.92
CA ASN A 177 -5.86 8.37 13.44
C ASN A 177 -4.70 7.43 13.07
N THR A 178 -4.80 6.18 13.52
CA THR A 178 -3.79 5.15 13.27
C THR A 178 -3.99 4.53 11.90
N ASN A 179 -5.24 4.32 11.46
CA ASN A 179 -5.52 3.65 10.20
C ASN A 179 -6.08 4.54 9.10
N LEU A 180 -6.68 5.70 9.37
CA LEU A 180 -7.05 6.63 8.29
C LEU A 180 -5.78 7.21 7.66
N LYS A 181 -5.51 6.85 6.41
CA LYS A 181 -4.30 7.27 5.69
C LYS A 181 -4.59 8.17 4.50
N ALA A 182 -5.78 8.13 3.93
CA ALA A 182 -6.08 8.85 2.70
C ALA A 182 -7.48 9.48 2.69
N VAL A 183 -7.60 10.59 1.96
CA VAL A 183 -8.86 11.23 1.56
C VAL A 183 -8.89 11.29 0.04
N PHE A 184 -9.93 10.72 -0.57
CA PHE A 184 -10.14 10.79 -2.01
C PHE A 184 -11.38 11.64 -2.29
N LEU A 185 -11.19 12.78 -2.96
CA LEU A 185 -12.25 13.69 -3.38
C LEU A 185 -12.71 13.32 -4.80
N LEU A 186 -13.90 12.75 -4.95
CA LEU A 186 -14.49 12.33 -6.21
C LEU A 186 -15.64 13.27 -6.62
N GLY A 187 -15.35 14.19 -7.53
CA GLY A 187 -16.29 15.18 -8.07
C GLY A 187 -16.09 16.59 -7.53
N ARG A 188 -17.14 17.41 -7.65
CA ARG A 188 -17.14 18.82 -7.27
C ARG A 188 -17.33 19.02 -5.77
N ILE A 189 -16.44 18.40 -4.98
CA ILE A 189 -16.34 18.67 -3.54
C ILE A 189 -15.92 20.15 -3.37
N PRO A 190 -16.51 20.92 -2.46
CA PRO A 190 -16.16 22.33 -2.25
C PRO A 190 -14.65 22.58 -2.24
N VAL A 191 -14.18 23.60 -2.98
CA VAL A 191 -12.76 23.88 -3.16
C VAL A 191 -12.33 24.98 -2.18
N PRO A 192 -11.47 24.69 -1.20
CA PRO A 192 -10.90 25.70 -0.33
C PRO A 192 -9.90 26.55 -1.11
N TYR A 193 -9.87 27.84 -0.81
CA TYR A 193 -8.89 28.79 -1.34
C TYR A 193 -8.08 29.37 -0.19
N SER A 194 -6.78 29.56 -0.39
CA SER A 194 -5.89 30.03 0.68
C SER A 194 -4.68 30.78 0.14
N GLY A 195 -4.20 31.75 0.93
CA GLY A 195 -2.89 32.37 0.79
C GLY A 195 -2.89 33.74 0.12
N ASN A 196 -1.68 34.28 0.08
CA ASN A 196 -1.30 35.43 -0.74
C ASN A 196 -0.03 35.02 -1.51
N ILE A 197 -0.20 34.21 -2.55
CA ILE A 197 0.87 33.57 -3.30
C ILE A 197 0.73 33.79 -4.81
N TYR A 198 1.84 33.60 -5.53
CA TYR A 198 1.94 33.66 -6.98
C TYR A 198 3.01 32.67 -7.48
N PRO A 199 2.88 31.36 -7.20
CA PRO A 199 3.92 30.38 -7.50
C PRO A 199 4.26 30.28 -8.99
N ASP A 200 3.38 30.71 -9.88
CA ASP A 200 3.65 30.79 -11.32
C ASP A 200 4.37 32.08 -11.77
N GLY A 201 4.63 33.02 -10.85
CA GLY A 201 5.39 34.25 -11.10
C GLY A 201 4.60 35.47 -11.58
N HIS A 202 3.26 35.45 -11.61
CA HIS A 202 2.45 36.55 -12.17
C HIS A 202 1.86 37.46 -11.08
N THR A 203 2.35 38.71 -11.02
CA THR A 203 1.87 39.75 -10.10
C THR A 203 1.66 41.07 -10.84
N PRO A 204 0.65 41.88 -10.46
CA PRO A 204 -0.35 41.65 -9.41
C PRO A 204 -1.55 40.78 -9.84
N GLN A 205 -1.66 40.40 -11.12
CA GLN A 205 -2.90 39.87 -11.69
C GLN A 205 -3.26 38.44 -11.23
N HIS A 206 -2.27 37.67 -10.73
CA HIS A 206 -2.47 36.29 -10.25
C HIS A 206 -1.90 36.06 -8.84
N GLN A 207 -1.58 37.14 -8.13
CA GLN A 207 -1.19 37.08 -6.74
C GLN A 207 -2.44 37.06 -5.84
N GLY A 208 -2.51 36.11 -4.92
CA GLY A 208 -3.57 36.04 -3.91
C GLY A 208 -3.87 34.60 -3.48
N ALA A 209 -5.15 34.27 -3.28
CA ALA A 209 -5.54 32.93 -2.89
C ALA A 209 -5.48 31.96 -4.07
N TRP A 210 -5.08 30.71 -3.80
CA TRP A 210 -5.07 29.62 -4.77
C TRP A 210 -5.86 28.44 -4.22
N ALA A 211 -6.35 27.57 -5.12
CA ALA A 211 -7.02 26.33 -4.72
C ALA A 211 -6.11 25.47 -3.82
N ALA A 212 -6.63 25.03 -2.69
CA ALA A 212 -5.82 24.60 -1.55
C ALA A 212 -6.30 23.28 -0.92
N ASP A 213 -6.39 22.18 -1.69
CA ASP A 213 -6.82 20.88 -1.14
C ASP A 213 -5.95 20.39 0.05
N VAL A 214 -4.72 20.89 0.18
CA VAL A 214 -3.87 20.73 1.38
C VAL A 214 -4.64 21.07 2.67
N TYR A 215 -5.51 22.09 2.63
CA TYR A 215 -6.39 22.47 3.72
C TYR A 215 -7.16 21.29 4.27
N TYR A 216 -7.68 20.39 3.43
CA TYR A 216 -8.44 19.22 3.90
C TYR A 216 -7.55 18.19 4.58
N ALA A 217 -6.36 17.93 4.02
CA ALA A 217 -5.41 16.97 4.55
C ALA A 217 -4.70 17.45 5.83
N ASP A 218 -4.55 18.75 6.03
CA ASP A 218 -3.91 19.37 7.19
C ASP A 218 -4.81 19.38 8.44
N VAL A 219 -5.23 18.21 8.92
CA VAL A 219 -6.22 18.05 10.03
C VAL A 219 -5.74 18.58 11.38
N LEU A 220 -4.46 18.97 11.47
CA LEU A 220 -3.83 19.55 12.65
C LEU A 220 -3.58 21.06 12.50
N GLY A 221 -3.77 21.60 11.29
CA GLY A 221 -3.46 22.98 10.95
C GLY A 221 -4.58 23.96 11.30
N ASN A 222 -4.19 25.16 11.72
CA ASN A 222 -5.10 26.29 11.90
C ASN A 222 -5.08 27.22 10.68
N TYR A 223 -6.25 27.58 10.18
CA TYR A 223 -6.43 28.46 9.03
C TYR A 223 -7.31 29.64 9.42
N THR A 224 -6.86 30.86 9.15
CA THR A 224 -7.56 32.11 9.48
C THR A 224 -8.07 32.79 8.22
N ASP A 225 -9.05 33.69 8.36
CA ASP A 225 -9.57 34.55 7.29
C ASP A 225 -9.78 35.94 7.89
N SER A 226 -8.69 36.68 8.10
CA SER A 226 -8.73 37.92 8.88
C SER A 226 -7.76 39.00 8.43
N PHE A 227 -6.75 38.69 7.61
CA PHE A 227 -5.62 39.61 7.43
C PHE A 227 -5.21 39.86 5.98
N VAL A 228 -5.23 38.85 5.11
CA VAL A 228 -4.86 39.04 3.71
C VAL A 228 -5.88 39.96 3.05
N ASN A 229 -5.40 41.00 2.36
CA ASN A 229 -6.23 42.00 1.70
C ASN A 229 -5.68 42.30 0.29
N ILE A 230 -5.90 41.36 -0.62
CA ILE A 230 -5.52 41.41 -2.03
C ILE A 230 -6.78 41.40 -2.89
N SER A 231 -7.10 42.56 -3.46
CA SER A 231 -8.22 42.75 -4.39
C SER A 231 -7.78 42.95 -5.85
N THR A 232 -6.47 43.00 -6.10
CA THR A 232 -5.86 43.29 -7.41
C THR A 232 -5.83 42.10 -8.36
N ALA A 233 -6.05 40.88 -7.85
CA ALA A 233 -6.09 39.68 -8.68
C ALA A 233 -7.26 39.74 -9.68
N SER A 234 -7.02 39.27 -10.89
CA SER A 234 -8.00 39.38 -11.98
C SER A 234 -9.27 38.56 -11.71
N ARG A 235 -9.11 37.35 -11.15
CA ARG A 235 -10.22 36.44 -10.83
C ARG A 235 -10.73 36.68 -9.42
N ALA A 236 -12.05 36.59 -9.24
CA ALA A 236 -12.67 36.73 -7.92
C ALA A 236 -12.21 35.62 -6.95
N GLU A 237 -11.95 34.42 -7.47
CA GLU A 237 -11.48 33.29 -6.67
C GLU A 237 -10.05 33.51 -6.15
N THR A 238 -9.21 34.23 -6.90
CA THR A 238 -7.81 34.48 -6.52
C THR A 238 -7.61 35.76 -5.70
N ARG A 239 -8.62 36.62 -5.60
CA ARG A 239 -8.64 37.69 -4.58
C ARG A 239 -8.75 37.06 -3.19
N ASN A 240 -8.22 37.70 -2.17
CA ASN A 240 -8.32 37.24 -0.79
C ASN A 240 -8.45 38.47 0.10
N ILE A 241 -9.61 38.66 0.72
CA ILE A 241 -9.90 39.81 1.57
C ILE A 241 -10.51 39.31 2.88
N PRO A 242 -10.37 40.04 4.00
CA PRO A 242 -10.83 39.53 5.29
C PRO A 242 -12.34 39.23 5.31
N GLY A 243 -12.70 38.01 5.72
CA GLY A 243 -14.07 37.54 5.86
C GLY A 243 -14.72 37.05 4.56
N ASP A 244 -13.96 36.83 3.49
CA ASP A 244 -14.49 36.34 2.21
C ASP A 244 -14.63 34.80 2.12
N GLY A 245 -14.24 34.09 3.18
CA GLY A 245 -14.27 32.64 3.27
C GLY A 245 -13.03 31.94 2.69
N LYS A 246 -12.01 32.69 2.27
CA LYS A 246 -10.71 32.18 1.84
C LYS A 246 -9.68 32.41 2.93
N PHE A 247 -8.73 31.50 3.05
CA PHE A 247 -7.82 31.51 4.18
C PHE A 247 -6.56 32.36 3.92
N ASP A 248 -5.94 32.87 4.97
CA ASP A 248 -4.74 33.71 4.90
C ASP A 248 -3.47 32.92 4.58
N ASN A 249 -3.47 31.61 4.83
CA ASN A 249 -2.27 30.79 4.88
C ASN A 249 -1.66 30.53 3.49
N SER A 250 -0.44 31.02 3.24
CA SER A 250 0.32 30.73 2.02
C SER A 250 0.97 29.33 2.02
N ASN A 251 1.15 28.75 3.21
CA ASN A 251 1.74 27.43 3.43
C ASN A 251 0.82 26.57 4.29
N LYS A 252 1.02 25.25 4.27
CA LYS A 252 0.38 24.37 5.25
C LYS A 252 0.65 24.88 6.67
N SER A 253 -0.32 24.69 7.56
CA SER A 253 -0.25 25.18 8.94
C SER A 253 0.31 24.11 9.89
N GLY A 254 -0.05 22.84 9.69
CA GLY A 254 0.45 21.69 10.43
C GLY A 254 1.33 20.75 9.62
N ASN A 255 1.66 19.61 10.20
CA ASN A 255 2.13 18.45 9.45
C ASN A 255 0.93 17.79 8.77
N ILE A 256 1.07 17.33 7.52
CA ILE A 256 -0.02 16.67 6.79
C ILE A 256 -0.02 15.17 7.10
N PRO A 257 -0.99 14.61 7.87
CA PRO A 257 -1.03 13.18 8.17
C PRO A 257 -1.81 12.35 7.13
N LEU A 258 -2.57 12.99 6.24
CA LEU A 258 -3.41 12.30 5.25
C LEU A 258 -2.90 12.49 3.83
N GLN A 259 -2.87 11.41 3.06
CA GLN A 259 -2.69 11.43 1.61
C GLN A 259 -3.97 12.01 0.97
N ILE A 260 -3.85 12.91 0.00
CA ILE A 260 -5.03 13.53 -0.64
C ILE A 260 -4.88 13.63 -2.15
N GLY A 261 -5.99 13.40 -2.85
CA GLY A 261 -6.11 13.57 -4.30
C GLY A 261 -7.55 13.84 -4.70
N ARG A 262 -7.73 14.54 -5.83
CA ARG A 262 -9.02 15.00 -6.32
C ARG A 262 -9.25 14.61 -7.77
N VAL A 263 -10.42 14.08 -8.08
CA VAL A 263 -10.93 13.92 -9.44
C VAL A 263 -12.14 14.83 -9.59
N ASP A 264 -11.90 16.06 -10.04
CA ASP A 264 -12.96 17.06 -10.29
C ASP A 264 -12.96 17.44 -11.77
N LEU A 265 -13.98 16.99 -12.50
CA LEU A 265 -14.15 17.23 -13.93
C LEU A 265 -15.30 18.21 -14.21
N PHE A 266 -15.73 18.96 -13.18
CA PHE A 266 -16.71 20.03 -13.31
C PHE A 266 -16.19 21.16 -14.22
N ASN A 267 -17.10 21.79 -14.96
CA ASN A 267 -16.79 22.93 -15.83
C ASN A 267 -15.66 22.65 -16.84
N MET A 268 -15.73 21.48 -17.50
CA MET A 268 -14.85 21.07 -18.60
C MET A 268 -15.62 20.98 -19.94
N PRO A 269 -16.37 22.02 -20.36
CA PRO A 269 -17.26 21.97 -21.52
C PRO A 269 -16.54 21.72 -22.86
N ALA A 270 -15.22 21.89 -22.95
CA ALA A 270 -14.46 21.46 -24.13
C ALA A 270 -14.58 19.94 -24.37
N PHE A 271 -14.82 19.15 -23.32
CA PHE A 271 -15.04 17.69 -23.41
C PHE A 271 -16.51 17.31 -23.35
N SER A 272 -17.24 17.86 -22.36
CA SER A 272 -18.66 17.59 -22.10
C SER A 272 -19.17 18.58 -21.06
N SER A 273 -20.42 19.04 -21.19
CA SER A 273 -21.09 19.80 -20.12
C SER A 273 -21.59 18.91 -18.97
N ASP A 274 -21.70 17.59 -19.22
CA ASP A 274 -22.02 16.58 -18.21
C ASP A 274 -20.72 16.07 -17.58
N ASP A 275 -20.43 16.50 -16.36
CA ASP A 275 -19.27 16.07 -15.58
C ASP A 275 -19.44 14.64 -15.04
N GLY A 276 -20.68 14.17 -14.85
CA GLY A 276 -20.97 12.77 -14.53
C GLY A 276 -20.45 11.81 -15.60
N LEU A 277 -20.65 12.14 -16.89
CA LEU A 277 -20.08 11.38 -18.01
C LEU A 277 -18.54 11.35 -17.98
N LEU A 278 -17.91 12.48 -17.65
CA LEU A 278 -16.45 12.57 -17.58
C LEU A 278 -15.90 11.76 -16.39
N VAL A 279 -16.57 11.81 -15.24
CA VAL A 279 -16.20 11.02 -14.06
C VAL A 279 -16.43 9.53 -14.30
N LYS A 280 -17.52 9.13 -14.94
CA LYS A 280 -17.72 7.74 -15.40
C LYS A 280 -16.52 7.26 -16.23
N ARG A 281 -16.13 8.05 -17.24
CA ARG A 281 -14.97 7.75 -18.09
C ARG A 281 -13.70 7.61 -17.27
N TYR A 282 -13.45 8.52 -16.33
CA TYR A 282 -12.30 8.43 -15.43
C TYR A 282 -12.30 7.12 -14.63
N LEU A 283 -13.45 6.74 -14.04
CA LEU A 283 -13.58 5.53 -13.24
C LEU A 283 -13.41 4.27 -14.08
N ASP A 284 -13.85 4.27 -15.35
CA ASP A 284 -13.61 3.18 -16.30
C ASP A 284 -12.12 3.02 -16.62
N LYS A 285 -11.40 4.13 -16.84
CA LYS A 285 -9.93 4.11 -17.01
C LYS A 285 -9.21 3.62 -15.76
N ASN A 286 -9.64 4.09 -14.58
CA ASN A 286 -9.03 3.74 -13.30
C ASN A 286 -9.13 2.23 -13.06
N HIS A 287 -10.32 1.67 -13.24
CA HIS A 287 -10.55 0.22 -13.16
C HIS A 287 -9.69 -0.54 -14.18
N ALA A 288 -9.67 -0.11 -15.45
CA ALA A 288 -8.89 -0.76 -16.49
C ALA A 288 -7.38 -0.82 -16.18
N PHE A 289 -6.82 0.25 -15.60
CA PHE A 289 -5.42 0.25 -15.16
C PHE A 289 -5.19 -0.70 -13.96
N ARG A 290 -6.06 -0.66 -12.95
CA ARG A 290 -5.95 -1.50 -11.75
C ARG A 290 -6.03 -2.99 -12.05
N PHE A 291 -6.82 -3.38 -13.05
CA PHE A 291 -6.95 -4.76 -13.50
C PHE A 291 -5.96 -5.14 -14.59
N LYS A 292 -5.02 -4.24 -14.92
CA LYS A 292 -4.00 -4.42 -15.95
C LYS A 292 -4.59 -4.69 -17.35
N ILE A 293 -5.82 -4.23 -17.60
CA ILE A 293 -6.45 -4.21 -18.93
C ILE A 293 -5.70 -3.21 -19.82
N ASN A 294 -5.39 -2.03 -19.26
CA ASN A 294 -4.44 -1.09 -19.85
C ASN A 294 -3.11 -1.20 -19.10
N ASN A 295 -2.05 -1.58 -19.81
CA ASN A 295 -0.71 -1.73 -19.24
C ASN A 295 0.30 -0.97 -20.10
N PRO A 296 0.59 0.31 -19.79
CA PRO A 296 1.58 1.08 -20.54
C PRO A 296 2.99 0.51 -20.35
N GLU A 297 3.85 0.75 -21.33
CA GLU A 297 5.27 0.45 -21.21
C GLU A 297 5.90 1.22 -20.04
N ARG A 298 6.89 0.61 -19.37
CA ARG A 298 7.65 1.24 -18.26
C ARG A 298 8.66 2.26 -18.79
N LYS A 299 8.15 3.23 -19.55
CA LYS A 299 8.88 4.34 -20.16
C LYS A 299 8.44 5.66 -19.55
N ALA A 300 9.32 6.64 -19.66
CA ALA A 300 9.09 8.00 -19.23
C ALA A 300 9.47 9.01 -20.32
N LEU A 301 8.61 9.99 -20.55
CA LEU A 301 8.80 11.05 -21.54
C LEU A 301 8.93 12.41 -20.84
N ILE A 302 9.87 13.24 -21.29
CA ILE A 302 10.02 14.64 -20.86
C ILE A 302 9.94 15.56 -22.08
N ASP A 303 8.97 16.47 -22.07
CA ASP A 303 8.83 17.55 -23.06
C ASP A 303 9.17 18.90 -22.40
N ASP A 304 10.41 19.36 -22.59
CA ASP A 304 10.97 20.53 -21.91
C ASP A 304 11.09 21.71 -22.88
N ASN A 305 10.17 22.68 -22.75
CA ASN A 305 10.15 23.91 -23.53
C ASN A 305 10.62 25.15 -22.73
N PHE A 306 11.27 24.96 -21.58
CA PHE A 306 11.89 26.03 -20.81
C PHE A 306 13.40 25.91 -20.71
N GLY A 307 13.93 24.68 -20.65
CA GLY A 307 15.33 24.43 -20.34
C GLY A 307 15.70 25.03 -18.97
N TYR A 308 16.83 25.74 -18.93
CA TYR A 308 17.25 26.49 -17.75
C TYR A 308 16.73 27.94 -17.85
N PHE A 309 15.75 28.29 -17.02
CA PHE A 309 15.03 29.57 -17.10
C PHE A 309 15.17 30.36 -15.80
N GLY A 310 15.81 31.52 -15.86
CA GLY A 310 15.86 32.47 -14.74
C GLY A 310 16.49 31.95 -13.44
N GLY A 311 17.40 30.97 -13.52
CA GLY A 311 17.98 30.33 -12.33
C GLY A 311 17.39 28.95 -12.01
N GLU A 312 16.27 28.58 -12.65
CA GLU A 312 15.50 27.37 -12.34
C GLU A 312 15.48 26.38 -13.51
N ALA A 313 15.28 25.11 -13.17
CA ALA A 313 15.27 24.01 -14.11
C ALA A 313 14.03 23.15 -13.89
N PHE A 314 12.85 23.62 -14.31
CA PHE A 314 11.57 22.98 -13.98
C PHE A 314 11.53 21.49 -14.36
N ALA A 315 12.03 21.15 -15.55
CA ALA A 315 12.05 19.79 -16.06
C ALA A 315 12.97 18.83 -15.29
N ILE A 316 13.81 19.30 -14.35
CA ILE A 316 14.52 18.38 -13.45
C ILE A 316 13.54 17.54 -12.65
N ASN A 317 12.31 18.03 -12.42
CA ASN A 317 11.32 17.26 -11.69
C ASN A 317 11.00 15.94 -12.40
N GLY A 318 10.89 15.95 -13.73
CA GLY A 318 10.76 14.75 -14.55
C GLY A 318 12.01 13.88 -14.48
N TRP A 319 13.17 14.40 -14.89
CA TRP A 319 14.42 13.63 -14.94
C TRP A 319 14.77 12.94 -13.62
N ARG A 320 14.72 13.69 -12.51
CA ARG A 320 15.11 13.18 -11.18
C ARG A 320 14.21 12.04 -10.70
N ASN A 321 12.91 12.11 -10.97
CA ASN A 321 11.97 11.06 -10.55
C ASN A 321 11.93 9.89 -11.53
N PHE A 322 12.06 10.15 -12.83
CA PHE A 322 11.86 9.12 -13.84
C PHE A 322 13.03 8.14 -13.92
N TYR A 323 14.25 8.53 -13.56
CA TYR A 323 15.37 7.59 -13.47
C TYR A 323 15.14 6.43 -12.48
N PRO A 324 14.81 6.64 -11.20
CA PRO A 324 14.53 5.53 -10.29
C PRO A 324 13.23 4.77 -10.61
N LEU A 325 12.31 5.36 -11.40
CA LEU A 325 11.02 4.75 -11.75
C LEU A 325 11.06 3.91 -13.04
N ALA A 326 11.76 4.38 -14.08
CA ALA A 326 11.79 3.76 -15.41
C ALA A 326 13.20 3.29 -15.83
N GLY A 327 14.25 3.89 -15.26
CA GLY A 327 15.64 3.68 -15.67
C GLY A 327 16.10 4.64 -16.77
N GLU A 328 17.41 4.79 -16.92
CA GLU A 328 18.04 5.72 -17.88
C GLU A 328 17.59 5.45 -19.32
N THR A 329 17.68 4.20 -19.77
CA THR A 329 17.37 3.80 -21.15
C THR A 329 15.90 3.95 -21.53
N ASN A 330 15.00 3.98 -20.54
CA ASN A 330 13.56 4.16 -20.74
C ASN A 330 13.09 5.58 -20.43
N THR A 331 14.00 6.51 -20.12
CA THR A 331 13.68 7.91 -19.83
C THR A 331 14.26 8.79 -20.93
N LYS A 332 13.40 9.41 -21.73
CA LYS A 332 13.84 10.21 -22.89
C LYS A 332 13.16 11.58 -22.97
N ALA A 333 13.83 12.51 -23.65
CA ALA A 333 13.17 13.73 -24.13
C ALA A 333 12.34 13.41 -25.38
N GLY A 334 11.23 14.11 -25.59
CA GLY A 334 10.39 13.99 -26.79
C GLY A 334 9.18 14.92 -26.73
N ASP A 335 8.25 14.76 -27.66
CA ASP A 335 7.06 15.61 -27.80
C ASP A 335 5.85 15.00 -27.09
N TYR A 336 5.19 15.78 -26.23
CA TYR A 336 4.19 15.27 -25.29
C TYR A 336 3.03 14.55 -25.99
N PHE A 337 2.46 15.09 -27.07
CA PHE A 337 1.32 14.46 -27.74
C PHE A 337 1.74 13.49 -28.85
N THR A 338 2.75 13.84 -29.65
CA THR A 338 3.19 13.04 -30.79
C THR A 338 3.69 11.68 -30.33
N ASP A 339 4.58 11.65 -29.33
CA ASP A 339 5.12 10.38 -28.83
C ASP A 339 4.04 9.57 -28.09
N MET A 340 3.20 10.20 -27.27
CA MET A 340 2.27 9.48 -26.39
C MET A 340 0.97 9.02 -27.06
N THR A 341 0.66 9.53 -28.26
CA THR A 341 -0.42 8.95 -29.08
C THR A 341 0.09 7.73 -29.86
N ALA A 342 1.35 7.77 -30.30
CA ALA A 342 2.02 6.69 -31.01
C ALA A 342 2.38 5.50 -30.09
N GLN A 343 2.96 5.77 -28.92
CA GLN A 343 3.45 4.78 -27.95
C GLN A 343 2.86 5.04 -26.56
N SER A 344 2.91 4.04 -25.69
CA SER A 344 2.46 4.17 -24.30
C SER A 344 3.62 4.48 -23.37
N TYR A 345 3.37 5.29 -22.35
CA TYR A 345 4.37 5.68 -21.35
C TYR A 345 3.76 5.56 -19.96
N MET A 346 4.48 5.04 -18.98
CA MET A 346 3.98 5.04 -17.61
C MET A 346 3.93 6.48 -17.07
N TRP A 347 5.00 7.22 -17.33
CA TRP A 347 5.25 8.56 -16.79
C TRP A 347 5.46 9.58 -17.90
N ALA A 348 4.94 10.80 -17.70
CA ALA A 348 5.17 11.91 -18.60
C ALA A 348 5.36 13.20 -17.81
N TYR A 349 6.28 14.04 -18.28
CA TYR A 349 6.47 15.41 -17.81
C TYR A 349 6.43 16.36 -19.01
N GLY A 350 5.75 17.49 -18.88
CA GLY A 350 5.78 18.56 -19.89
C GLY A 350 5.84 19.94 -19.27
N CYS A 351 6.67 20.84 -19.79
CA CYS A 351 6.62 22.24 -19.36
C CYS A 351 6.82 23.26 -20.47
N GLY A 352 6.14 24.39 -20.35
CA GLY A 352 6.24 25.53 -21.27
C GLY A 352 5.43 26.74 -20.78
N SER A 353 5.64 27.91 -21.40
CA SER A 353 4.85 29.11 -21.08
C SER A 353 3.36 28.86 -21.29
N GLY A 354 2.50 29.36 -20.42
CA GLY A 354 1.12 28.87 -20.39
C GLY A 354 0.04 29.91 -20.19
N GLY A 355 -1.18 29.40 -20.12
CA GLY A 355 -2.38 30.05 -19.61
C GLY A 355 -3.29 28.98 -19.02
N TYR A 356 -4.49 29.35 -18.57
CA TYR A 356 -5.40 28.39 -17.92
C TYR A 356 -5.68 27.12 -18.74
N THR A 357 -5.64 27.19 -20.08
CA THR A 357 -6.03 26.10 -20.98
C THR A 357 -4.90 25.53 -21.83
N GLY A 358 -3.63 25.86 -21.56
CA GLY A 358 -2.52 25.25 -22.29
C GLY A 358 -1.12 25.66 -21.85
N ALA A 359 -0.14 24.93 -22.38
CA ALA A 359 1.29 25.17 -22.24
C ALA A 359 1.94 25.10 -23.62
N SER A 360 2.63 26.17 -24.02
CA SER A 360 3.36 26.30 -25.27
C SER A 360 4.41 25.19 -25.41
N GLY A 361 4.51 24.62 -26.61
CA GLY A 361 5.39 23.48 -26.91
C GLY A 361 4.88 22.13 -26.39
N VAL A 362 3.99 22.12 -25.38
CA VAL A 362 3.40 20.89 -24.84
C VAL A 362 2.03 20.60 -25.45
N GLY A 363 1.09 21.56 -25.38
CA GLY A 363 -0.27 21.41 -25.92
C GLY A 363 -1.33 22.22 -25.17
N ASN A 364 -2.60 22.00 -25.49
CA ASN A 364 -3.73 22.71 -24.88
C ASN A 364 -4.90 21.76 -24.59
N THR A 365 -5.93 22.25 -23.90
CA THR A 365 -7.10 21.46 -23.53
C THR A 365 -7.78 20.83 -24.75
N SER A 366 -7.86 21.53 -25.89
CA SER A 366 -8.43 21.01 -27.14
C SER A 366 -7.59 19.87 -27.75
N SER A 367 -6.27 19.85 -27.51
CA SER A 367 -5.43 18.70 -27.88
C SER A 367 -5.89 17.42 -27.17
N PHE A 368 -6.22 17.50 -25.87
CA PHE A 368 -6.75 16.34 -25.12
C PHE A 368 -8.17 15.94 -25.53
N VAL A 369 -8.96 16.86 -26.10
CA VAL A 369 -10.29 16.53 -26.67
C VAL A 369 -10.13 15.67 -27.92
N THR A 370 -9.17 16.00 -28.77
CA THR A 370 -9.00 15.41 -30.10
C THR A 370 -8.03 14.22 -30.13
N GLN A 371 -7.16 14.09 -29.14
CA GLN A 371 -6.10 13.09 -29.10
C GLN A 371 -6.15 12.26 -27.83
N SER A 372 -5.86 10.95 -27.95
CA SER A 372 -5.82 10.01 -26.84
C SER A 372 -4.39 9.64 -26.50
N VAL A 373 -3.79 10.37 -25.57
CA VAL A 373 -2.45 10.04 -25.05
C VAL A 373 -2.51 8.75 -24.21
N LYS A 374 -1.47 7.92 -24.29
CA LYS A 374 -1.39 6.60 -23.66
C LYS A 374 -0.42 6.61 -22.47
N ASN A 375 -0.62 7.55 -21.54
CA ASN A 375 0.10 7.58 -20.27
C ASN A 375 -0.81 7.55 -19.05
N ILE A 376 -0.29 7.12 -17.90
CA ILE A 376 -1.06 7.04 -16.65
C ILE A 376 -0.77 8.24 -15.75
N PHE A 377 0.50 8.53 -15.51
CA PHE A 377 0.95 9.60 -14.65
C PHE A 377 1.52 10.76 -15.47
N SER A 378 0.92 11.93 -15.31
CA SER A 378 1.33 13.18 -15.96
C SER A 378 1.75 14.20 -14.91
N MET A 379 2.78 14.97 -15.25
CA MET A 379 3.23 16.12 -14.48
C MET A 379 3.40 17.28 -15.47
N THR A 380 2.84 18.44 -15.20
CA THR A 380 2.99 19.60 -16.10
C THR A 380 3.36 20.88 -15.36
N PHE A 381 4.04 21.79 -16.05
CA PHE A 381 4.37 23.10 -15.49
C PHE A 381 4.27 24.22 -16.52
N GLY A 382 3.77 25.35 -16.07
CA GLY A 382 3.52 26.53 -16.89
C GLY A 382 2.57 27.48 -16.18
N SER A 383 2.36 28.64 -16.79
CA SER A 383 1.62 29.74 -16.17
C SER A 383 0.13 29.42 -15.98
N TYR A 384 -0.47 29.95 -14.91
CA TYR A 384 -1.90 29.93 -14.59
C TYR A 384 -2.55 28.59 -14.28
N PHE A 385 -2.31 27.52 -15.05
CA PHE A 385 -3.09 26.28 -14.92
C PHE A 385 -2.80 25.46 -13.65
N GLY A 386 -1.78 25.84 -12.87
CA GLY A 386 -1.58 25.31 -11.52
C GLY A 386 -2.69 25.72 -10.54
N ASP A 387 -3.31 26.89 -10.76
CA ASP A 387 -4.61 27.21 -10.20
C ASP A 387 -5.64 26.45 -11.02
N TRP A 388 -5.99 25.24 -10.57
CA TRP A 388 -6.68 24.24 -11.38
C TRP A 388 -8.20 24.44 -11.43
N ASP A 389 -8.76 25.18 -10.46
CA ASP A 389 -10.20 25.35 -10.30
C ASP A 389 -10.75 26.48 -11.19
N ASN A 390 -10.74 26.24 -12.51
CA ASN A 390 -11.35 27.11 -13.52
C ASN A 390 -11.75 26.31 -14.76
N LYS A 391 -12.54 26.97 -15.62
CA LYS A 391 -13.09 26.39 -16.86
C LYS A 391 -11.99 25.79 -17.75
N ASP A 392 -12.22 24.56 -18.21
CA ASP A 392 -11.38 23.86 -19.20
C ASP A 392 -9.89 23.81 -18.84
N ASN A 393 -9.59 23.80 -17.53
CA ASN A 393 -8.23 23.92 -17.03
C ASN A 393 -7.30 22.82 -17.58
N PHE A 394 -6.12 23.22 -18.04
CA PHE A 394 -5.16 22.32 -18.68
C PHE A 394 -4.66 21.21 -17.75
N LEU A 395 -4.55 21.45 -16.44
CA LEU A 395 -4.13 20.43 -15.47
C LEU A 395 -5.17 19.32 -15.29
N ARG A 396 -6.46 19.64 -15.46
CA ARG A 396 -7.57 18.68 -15.32
C ARG A 396 -7.91 17.98 -16.64
N ALA A 397 -7.57 18.59 -17.76
CA ALA A 397 -7.84 18.09 -19.11
C ALA A 397 -7.40 16.62 -19.36
N PRO A 398 -6.22 16.15 -18.91
CA PRO A 398 -5.81 14.76 -19.14
C PRO A 398 -6.78 13.75 -18.51
N LEU A 399 -7.31 14.05 -17.32
CA LEU A 399 -8.23 13.17 -16.60
C LEU A 399 -9.59 13.07 -17.31
N ALA A 400 -10.06 14.17 -17.92
CA ALA A 400 -11.30 14.20 -18.72
C ALA A 400 -11.16 13.50 -20.07
N SER A 401 -9.94 13.41 -20.61
CA SER A 401 -9.68 12.87 -21.96
C SER A 401 -10.06 11.39 -22.12
N GLN A 402 -10.19 10.96 -23.39
CA GLN A 402 -10.34 9.56 -23.78
C GLN A 402 -9.00 8.77 -23.74
N GLY A 403 -7.87 9.46 -23.55
CA GLY A 403 -6.57 8.84 -23.29
C GLY A 403 -6.51 8.13 -21.95
N TRP A 404 -5.36 7.58 -21.58
CA TRP A 404 -5.21 6.73 -20.39
C TRP A 404 -4.91 7.48 -19.09
N THR A 405 -4.75 8.80 -19.13
CA THR A 405 -4.24 9.56 -17.98
C THR A 405 -5.20 9.49 -16.78
N LEU A 406 -4.63 9.15 -15.62
CA LEU A 406 -5.32 9.04 -14.33
C LEU A 406 -4.82 10.04 -13.30
N VAL A 407 -3.60 10.55 -13.48
CA VAL A 407 -2.95 11.50 -12.58
C VAL A 407 -2.39 12.67 -13.36
N SER A 408 -2.62 13.88 -12.87
CA SER A 408 -1.93 15.10 -13.29
C SER A 408 -1.56 15.95 -12.06
N ALA A 409 -0.41 16.61 -12.10
CA ALA A 409 0.03 17.49 -11.02
C ALA A 409 0.92 18.62 -11.55
N TRP A 410 0.79 19.80 -10.94
CA TRP A 410 1.59 20.96 -11.30
C TRP A 410 2.95 20.88 -10.63
N ALA A 411 4.01 20.74 -11.43
CA ALA A 411 5.26 20.13 -10.98
C ALA A 411 6.50 20.89 -11.49
N GLY A 412 7.26 21.50 -10.59
CA GLY A 412 8.34 22.42 -10.95
C GLY A 412 8.50 23.50 -9.88
N ARG A 413 7.38 23.93 -9.30
CA ARG A 413 7.31 24.81 -8.13
C ARG A 413 6.19 24.35 -7.16
N PRO A 414 6.44 23.44 -6.22
CA PRO A 414 7.72 22.81 -5.96
C PRO A 414 8.00 21.63 -6.89
N HIS A 415 9.22 21.12 -6.79
CA HIS A 415 9.55 19.79 -7.25
C HIS A 415 8.85 18.73 -6.38
N TRP A 416 8.20 17.79 -7.04
CA TRP A 416 7.59 16.62 -6.42
C TRP A 416 8.60 15.50 -6.18
N THR A 417 8.38 14.72 -5.13
CA THR A 417 9.19 13.55 -4.76
C THR A 417 8.38 12.28 -4.96
N LEU A 418 8.74 11.47 -5.97
CA LEU A 418 7.92 10.34 -6.47
C LEU A 418 8.66 8.99 -6.46
N HIS A 419 9.98 8.96 -6.22
CA HIS A 419 10.79 7.76 -6.39
C HIS A 419 10.43 6.60 -5.45
N GLN A 420 9.67 6.85 -4.38
CA GLN A 420 9.17 5.81 -3.48
C GLN A 420 8.17 4.87 -4.16
N MET A 421 7.48 5.33 -5.21
CA MET A 421 6.61 4.48 -6.01
C MET A 421 7.37 3.36 -6.73
N ALA A 422 8.70 3.50 -6.90
CA ALA A 422 9.56 2.45 -7.46
C ALA A 422 9.53 1.16 -6.63
N LEU A 423 9.19 1.24 -5.34
CA LEU A 423 9.03 0.10 -4.45
C LEU A 423 7.61 0.02 -3.84
N GLY A 424 6.60 0.37 -4.64
CA GLY A 424 5.21 -0.01 -4.38
C GLY A 424 4.39 0.96 -3.52
N GLU A 425 4.93 2.14 -3.19
CA GLU A 425 4.13 3.22 -2.59
C GLU A 425 3.10 3.81 -3.57
N THR A 426 2.10 4.48 -3.00
CA THR A 426 1.05 5.16 -3.77
C THR A 426 1.48 6.57 -4.18
N ILE A 427 0.84 7.11 -5.21
CA ILE A 427 1.02 8.52 -5.58
C ILE A 427 0.63 9.47 -4.44
N GLY A 428 -0.40 9.13 -3.65
CA GLY A 428 -0.82 9.89 -2.50
C GLY A 428 0.21 9.93 -1.37
N PHE A 429 0.96 8.85 -1.14
CA PHE A 429 2.11 8.85 -0.23
C PHE A 429 3.16 9.87 -0.67
N CYS A 430 3.48 9.89 -1.96
CA CYS A 430 4.41 10.85 -2.56
C CYS A 430 3.89 12.29 -2.55
N THR A 431 2.58 12.50 -2.73
CA THR A 431 1.92 13.81 -2.56
C THR A 431 2.06 14.31 -1.14
N GLN A 432 1.73 13.48 -0.15
CA GLN A 432 1.88 13.81 1.27
C GLN A 432 3.33 14.17 1.62
N MET A 433 4.29 13.39 1.10
CA MET A 433 5.71 13.68 1.29
C MET A 433 6.10 15.02 0.67
N THR A 434 5.63 15.30 -0.55
CA THR A 434 5.89 16.58 -1.25
C THR A 434 5.30 17.76 -0.47
N GLN A 435 4.07 17.64 0.03
CA GLN A 435 3.41 18.67 0.83
C GLN A 435 4.16 18.93 2.17
N ASN A 436 4.73 17.88 2.77
CA ASN A 436 5.52 17.98 4.00
C ASN A 436 7.00 18.30 3.77
N ASN A 437 7.48 18.38 2.53
CA ASN A 437 8.89 18.55 2.25
C ASN A 437 9.34 20.00 2.49
N SER A 438 9.93 20.24 3.65
CA SER A 438 10.54 21.54 3.99
C SER A 438 12.02 21.61 3.59
N PHE A 439 12.77 20.53 3.76
CA PHE A 439 14.23 20.52 3.57
C PHE A 439 14.82 19.14 3.22
N THR A 440 14.02 18.07 3.23
CA THR A 440 14.53 16.71 2.98
C THR A 440 14.95 16.53 1.52
N TYR A 441 14.20 17.12 0.58
CA TYR A 441 14.52 17.12 -0.86
C TYR A 441 14.52 18.54 -1.42
N PRO A 442 15.28 18.82 -2.50
CA PRO A 442 15.26 20.13 -3.14
C PRO A 442 13.87 20.47 -3.69
N THR A 443 13.20 21.44 -3.07
CA THR A 443 11.82 21.85 -3.40
C THR A 443 11.73 22.80 -4.56
N ASN A 444 12.77 23.59 -4.86
CA ASN A 444 12.61 24.83 -5.62
C ASN A 444 11.62 25.80 -4.93
N PHE A 445 10.98 26.72 -5.67
CA PHE A 445 9.97 27.64 -5.15
C PHE A 445 8.68 26.93 -4.71
N GLY A 446 8.00 27.44 -3.69
CA GLY A 446 6.66 26.97 -3.28
C GLY A 446 6.67 25.68 -2.44
N GLY A 447 7.81 25.31 -1.83
CA GLY A 447 7.87 24.20 -0.89
C GLY A 447 6.89 24.39 0.26
N THR A 448 6.09 23.37 0.58
CA THR A 448 5.01 23.38 1.60
C THR A 448 3.87 24.38 1.35
N SER A 449 3.83 25.04 0.20
CA SER A 449 2.75 25.97 -0.14
C SER A 449 1.41 25.26 -0.35
N VAL A 450 0.32 25.98 -0.12
CA VAL A 450 -1.04 25.41 -0.13
C VAL A 450 -1.52 24.92 -1.51
N HIS A 451 -0.90 25.37 -2.60
CA HIS A 451 -1.30 25.04 -3.98
C HIS A 451 -0.88 23.62 -4.43
N ILE A 452 -0.11 22.89 -3.63
CA ILE A 452 0.37 21.54 -3.97
C ILE A 452 -0.80 20.54 -3.98
N ALA A 453 -1.40 20.37 -5.16
CA ALA A 453 -2.59 19.53 -5.36
C ALA A 453 -2.32 18.36 -6.33
N LEU A 454 -2.86 17.19 -5.99
CA LEU A 454 -2.87 16.01 -6.84
C LEU A 454 -4.22 15.91 -7.56
N MET A 455 -4.23 16.07 -8.88
CA MET A 455 -5.39 15.71 -9.70
C MET A 455 -5.32 14.21 -9.97
N GLY A 456 -6.18 13.43 -9.33
CA GLY A 456 -6.25 11.98 -9.50
C GLY A 456 -6.52 11.23 -8.19
N ASP A 457 -6.71 9.93 -8.33
CA ASP A 457 -6.88 8.99 -7.23
C ASP A 457 -5.56 8.81 -6.44
N PRO A 458 -5.51 9.19 -5.15
CA PRO A 458 -4.29 9.14 -4.34
C PRO A 458 -3.81 7.72 -4.05
N THR A 459 -4.61 6.69 -4.34
CA THR A 459 -4.29 5.31 -3.99
C THR A 459 -3.60 4.53 -5.13
N LEU A 460 -3.41 5.15 -6.30
CA LEU A 460 -2.79 4.52 -7.45
C LEU A 460 -1.30 4.24 -7.23
N ARG A 461 -0.82 3.13 -7.82
CA ARG A 461 0.57 2.66 -7.79
C ARG A 461 1.10 2.52 -9.20
N THR A 462 2.41 2.65 -9.37
CA THR A 462 3.02 2.59 -10.71
C THR A 462 3.11 1.17 -11.28
N HIS A 463 3.10 0.12 -10.46
CA HIS A 463 3.24 -1.26 -10.90
C HIS A 463 2.00 -2.07 -10.53
N ILE A 464 1.37 -2.68 -11.54
CA ILE A 464 0.16 -3.49 -11.38
C ILE A 464 0.44 -4.94 -11.79
N VAL A 465 -0.11 -5.88 -11.03
CA VAL A 465 -0.13 -7.32 -11.33
C VAL A 465 -1.53 -7.69 -11.78
N ALA A 466 -1.65 -8.46 -12.86
CA ALA A 466 -2.93 -8.98 -13.33
C ALA A 466 -3.57 -9.85 -12.23
N PRO A 467 -4.85 -9.63 -11.90
CA PRO A 467 -5.54 -10.45 -10.92
C PRO A 467 -5.75 -11.87 -11.45
N ALA A 468 -5.97 -12.81 -10.51
CA ALA A 468 -6.51 -14.13 -10.82
C ALA A 468 -7.84 -14.00 -11.60
N GLN A 469 -8.32 -15.10 -12.18
CA GLN A 469 -9.53 -15.12 -13.01
C GLN A 469 -10.55 -16.11 -12.47
N ASN A 470 -11.83 -15.92 -12.80
CA ASN A 470 -12.91 -16.88 -12.51
C ASN A 470 -12.90 -17.38 -11.06
N PHE A 471 -12.80 -16.45 -10.10
CA PHE A 471 -12.83 -16.79 -8.69
C PHE A 471 -14.23 -17.20 -8.26
N GLU A 472 -14.32 -18.35 -7.59
CA GLU A 472 -15.57 -18.90 -7.07
C GLU A 472 -15.37 -19.39 -5.63
N ALA A 473 -16.31 -19.00 -4.76
CA ALA A 473 -16.45 -19.50 -3.39
C ALA A 473 -17.71 -20.37 -3.28
N SER A 474 -17.52 -21.65 -2.93
CA SER A 474 -18.61 -22.62 -2.74
C SER A 474 -18.50 -23.31 -1.38
N THR A 475 -19.56 -23.98 -0.94
CA THR A 475 -19.55 -24.75 0.31
C THR A 475 -19.28 -26.23 0.10
N ILE A 476 -18.53 -26.85 1.02
CA ILE A 476 -18.41 -28.31 1.14
C ILE A 476 -19.17 -28.75 2.39
N ALA A 477 -20.08 -29.71 2.23
CA ALA A 477 -20.88 -30.31 3.31
C ALA A 477 -21.59 -29.27 4.20
N ASP A 478 -21.88 -28.09 3.63
CA ASP A 478 -22.47 -26.92 4.29
C ASP A 478 -21.65 -26.32 5.45
N SER A 479 -20.43 -26.82 5.70
CA SER A 479 -19.62 -26.49 6.88
C SER A 479 -18.26 -25.87 6.58
N TYR A 480 -17.75 -26.02 5.36
CA TYR A 480 -16.46 -25.47 4.91
C TYR A 480 -16.63 -24.67 3.63
N ALA A 481 -15.71 -23.73 3.37
CA ALA A 481 -15.65 -23.04 2.09
C ALA A 481 -14.55 -23.64 1.20
N LYS A 482 -14.92 -23.97 -0.04
CA LYS A 482 -13.98 -24.31 -1.13
C LYS A 482 -13.86 -23.12 -2.06
N LEU A 483 -12.62 -22.71 -2.26
CA LEU A 483 -12.25 -21.60 -3.12
C LEU A 483 -11.50 -22.15 -4.33
N ASN A 484 -11.93 -21.79 -5.53
CA ASN A 484 -11.24 -22.13 -6.77
C ASN A 484 -11.10 -20.88 -7.63
N TRP A 485 -10.00 -20.81 -8.37
CA TRP A 485 -9.77 -19.75 -9.34
C TRP A 485 -8.88 -20.25 -10.47
N GLN A 486 -8.66 -19.39 -11.45
CA GLN A 486 -7.74 -19.60 -12.54
C GLN A 486 -6.56 -18.63 -12.42
N ALA A 487 -5.43 -19.05 -12.98
CA ALA A 487 -4.23 -18.24 -12.99
C ALA A 487 -4.44 -16.90 -13.74
N PRO A 488 -3.74 -15.83 -13.33
CA PRO A 488 -3.73 -14.57 -14.06
C PRO A 488 -3.15 -14.71 -15.48
N SER A 489 -3.32 -13.68 -16.30
CA SER A 489 -2.75 -13.61 -17.65
C SER A 489 -1.23 -13.48 -17.70
N GLU A 490 -0.58 -13.26 -16.55
CA GLU A 490 0.88 -13.23 -16.42
C GLU A 490 1.36 -14.22 -15.35
N ALA A 491 2.64 -14.59 -15.39
CA ALA A 491 3.24 -15.44 -14.37
C ALA A 491 3.29 -14.72 -13.01
N VAL A 492 2.87 -15.44 -11.96
CA VAL A 492 2.84 -14.97 -10.57
C VAL A 492 3.52 -15.97 -9.65
N THR A 493 4.01 -15.49 -8.51
CA THR A 493 4.68 -16.29 -7.48
C THR A 493 3.70 -17.16 -6.70
N GLY A 494 2.47 -16.70 -6.52
CA GLY A 494 1.43 -17.44 -5.81
C GLY A 494 0.18 -16.61 -5.51
N TYR A 495 -0.57 -17.01 -4.50
CA TYR A 495 -1.86 -16.43 -4.13
C TYR A 495 -2.00 -16.27 -2.62
N TYR A 496 -2.57 -15.16 -2.18
CA TYR A 496 -3.02 -14.96 -0.81
C TYR A 496 -4.53 -15.01 -0.74
N VAL A 497 -5.05 -15.69 0.28
CA VAL A 497 -6.49 -15.83 0.56
C VAL A 497 -6.84 -15.05 1.81
N TYR A 498 -7.94 -14.29 1.74
CA TYR A 498 -8.46 -13.50 2.83
C TYR A 498 -9.95 -13.78 3.05
N ARG A 499 -10.45 -13.51 4.26
CA ARG A 499 -11.86 -13.66 4.63
C ARG A 499 -12.37 -12.50 5.47
N ALA A 500 -13.63 -12.13 5.27
CA ALA A 500 -14.39 -11.19 6.08
C ALA A 500 -15.84 -11.67 6.27
N ASP A 501 -16.53 -11.13 7.26
CA ASP A 501 -17.97 -11.38 7.47
C ASP A 501 -18.82 -10.36 6.71
N LYS A 502 -18.31 -9.14 6.52
CA LYS A 502 -18.90 -8.10 5.66
C LYS A 502 -17.85 -7.52 4.73
N ILE A 503 -18.28 -7.06 3.56
CA ILE A 503 -17.39 -6.48 2.54
C ILE A 503 -16.65 -5.24 3.04
N THR A 504 -17.25 -4.54 4.00
CA THR A 504 -16.69 -3.33 4.65
C THR A 504 -15.73 -3.64 5.80
N ASP A 505 -15.68 -4.90 6.27
CA ASP A 505 -14.82 -5.28 7.39
C ASP A 505 -13.35 -5.33 6.96
N THR A 506 -12.45 -5.41 7.95
CA THR A 506 -11.06 -5.71 7.65
C THR A 506 -10.94 -7.19 7.27
N PHE A 507 -10.52 -7.46 6.03
CA PHE A 507 -10.22 -8.82 5.60
C PHE A 507 -9.06 -9.43 6.41
N LYS A 508 -9.29 -10.60 6.99
CA LYS A 508 -8.30 -11.41 7.68
C LYS A 508 -7.53 -12.26 6.68
N LEU A 509 -6.20 -12.17 6.70
CA LEU A 509 -5.33 -13.07 5.93
C LEU A 509 -5.44 -14.50 6.50
N LEU A 510 -5.75 -15.48 5.66
CA LEU A 510 -5.84 -16.89 6.04
C LEU A 510 -4.56 -17.66 5.74
N THR A 511 -3.81 -17.22 4.73
CA THR A 511 -2.59 -17.89 4.25
C THR A 511 -1.38 -17.00 4.54
N PRO A 512 -0.68 -17.16 5.67
CA PRO A 512 0.48 -16.30 6.00
C PRO A 512 1.65 -16.49 5.03
N THR A 513 1.69 -17.62 4.33
CA THR A 513 2.56 -17.89 3.17
C THR A 513 1.67 -18.02 1.94
N TYR A 514 2.12 -17.49 0.80
CA TYR A 514 1.35 -17.60 -0.43
C TYR A 514 1.20 -19.07 -0.87
N LEU A 515 0.04 -19.38 -1.44
CA LEU A 515 -0.26 -20.66 -2.07
C LEU A 515 0.29 -20.69 -3.49
N THR A 516 0.78 -21.83 -3.94
CA THR A 516 1.16 -22.06 -5.36
C THR A 516 0.04 -22.71 -6.17
N SER A 517 -0.92 -23.35 -5.50
CA SER A 517 -2.08 -23.99 -6.12
C SER A 517 -3.27 -23.03 -6.21
N PRO A 518 -4.06 -23.04 -7.30
CA PRO A 518 -5.19 -22.14 -7.49
C PRO A 518 -6.48 -22.64 -6.81
N THR A 519 -6.35 -23.26 -5.65
CA THR A 519 -7.46 -23.75 -4.84
C THR A 519 -7.11 -23.65 -3.36
N PHE A 520 -8.12 -23.43 -2.53
CA PHE A 520 -7.99 -23.39 -1.08
C PHE A 520 -9.26 -23.90 -0.42
N THR A 521 -9.13 -24.69 0.64
CA THR A 521 -10.26 -25.08 1.50
C THR A 521 -10.08 -24.41 2.85
N ASP A 522 -11.00 -23.51 3.19
CA ASP A 522 -11.05 -22.92 4.52
C ASP A 522 -11.65 -23.94 5.50
N SER A 523 -10.77 -24.61 6.23
CA SER A 523 -11.09 -25.61 7.25
C SER A 523 -11.05 -25.05 8.68
N SER A 524 -10.87 -23.74 8.82
CA SER A 524 -10.84 -23.09 10.14
C SER A 524 -12.22 -23.11 10.82
N ASN A 525 -12.29 -22.74 12.11
CA ASN A 525 -13.57 -22.54 12.82
C ASN A 525 -14.33 -21.36 12.20
N ILE A 526 -15.02 -21.61 11.10
CA ILE A 526 -15.87 -20.65 10.40
C ILE A 526 -17.21 -20.58 11.12
N SER A 527 -17.65 -19.37 11.46
CA SER A 527 -18.98 -19.15 12.01
C SER A 527 -20.07 -19.33 10.94
N ILE A 528 -21.26 -19.72 11.35
CA ILE A 528 -22.44 -19.76 10.47
C ILE A 528 -22.72 -18.36 9.91
N GLY A 529 -23.16 -18.30 8.66
CA GLY A 529 -23.53 -17.09 7.94
C GLY A 529 -22.78 -16.93 6.63
N VAL A 530 -23.07 -15.82 5.94
CA VAL A 530 -22.34 -15.45 4.72
C VAL A 530 -20.89 -15.15 5.07
N LYS A 531 -19.98 -15.69 4.26
CA LYS A 531 -18.55 -15.41 4.32
C LYS A 531 -18.09 -14.86 2.99
N ILE A 532 -17.35 -13.78 3.06
CA ILE A 532 -16.81 -13.09 1.90
C ILE A 532 -15.32 -13.41 1.85
N TYR A 533 -14.88 -13.92 0.71
CA TYR A 533 -13.50 -14.27 0.46
C TYR A 533 -12.91 -13.32 -0.56
N MET A 534 -11.61 -13.07 -0.41
CA MET A 534 -10.84 -12.33 -1.40
C MET A 534 -9.59 -13.12 -1.74
N ILE A 535 -9.24 -13.16 -3.02
CA ILE A 535 -7.96 -13.71 -3.48
C ILE A 535 -7.13 -12.62 -4.15
N ARG A 536 -5.83 -12.59 -3.86
CA ARG A 536 -4.87 -11.70 -4.53
C ARG A 536 -3.70 -12.52 -5.02
N ALA A 537 -3.39 -12.41 -6.30
CA ALA A 537 -2.14 -12.95 -6.83
C ALA A 537 -0.96 -12.11 -6.31
N VAL A 538 0.19 -12.75 -6.11
CA VAL A 538 1.43 -12.09 -5.70
C VAL A 538 2.52 -12.36 -6.72
N LYS A 539 3.27 -11.32 -7.09
CA LYS A 539 4.44 -11.41 -7.96
C LYS A 539 5.62 -10.70 -7.29
N LEU A 540 6.82 -11.28 -7.34
CA LEU A 540 8.03 -10.52 -7.04
C LEU A 540 8.24 -9.50 -8.16
N GLU A 541 7.96 -8.23 -7.87
CA GLU A 541 8.13 -7.11 -8.78
C GLU A 541 9.59 -6.66 -8.75
N GLU A 542 10.22 -6.59 -9.92
CA GLU A 542 11.61 -6.15 -10.07
C GLU A 542 11.66 -4.77 -10.75
N THR A 543 12.45 -3.88 -10.18
CA THR A 543 12.59 -2.49 -10.60
C THR A 543 14.05 -2.07 -10.54
N ILE A 544 14.38 -0.92 -11.13
CA ILE A 544 15.73 -0.33 -11.07
C ILE A 544 16.17 -0.02 -9.63
N SER A 545 15.20 0.14 -8.74
CA SER A 545 15.38 0.44 -7.32
C SER A 545 15.42 -0.83 -6.45
N GLY A 546 15.10 -2.00 -6.99
CA GLY A 546 15.16 -3.27 -6.27
C GLY A 546 13.97 -4.18 -6.51
N SER A 547 13.43 -4.80 -5.46
CA SER A 547 12.26 -5.69 -5.60
C SER A 547 11.37 -5.76 -4.37
N TYR A 548 10.10 -6.08 -4.59
CA TYR A 548 9.10 -6.26 -3.54
C TYR A 548 7.99 -7.21 -3.99
N PHE A 549 7.34 -7.88 -3.06
CA PHE A 549 6.18 -8.72 -3.36
C PHE A 549 4.95 -7.84 -3.63
N ASN A 550 4.61 -7.70 -4.90
CA ASN A 550 3.50 -6.89 -5.38
C ASN A 550 2.22 -7.71 -5.46
N LEU A 551 1.16 -7.23 -4.84
CA LEU A 551 -0.16 -7.85 -4.87
C LEU A 551 -1.01 -7.28 -6.01
N SER A 552 -1.72 -8.16 -6.71
CA SER A 552 -2.76 -7.80 -7.68
C SER A 552 -3.96 -7.14 -7.00
N GLN A 553 -4.90 -6.69 -7.83
CA GLN A 553 -6.28 -6.48 -7.40
C GLN A 553 -6.88 -7.76 -6.82
N GLY A 554 -7.75 -7.59 -5.83
CA GLY A 554 -8.46 -8.67 -5.19
C GLY A 554 -9.71 -9.05 -5.96
N LEU A 555 -9.87 -10.33 -6.29
CA LEU A 555 -11.19 -10.84 -6.69
C LEU A 555 -11.95 -11.26 -5.44
N ILE A 556 -13.23 -10.93 -5.39
CA ILE A 556 -14.09 -11.12 -4.23
C ILE A 556 -15.30 -11.96 -4.64
N ASP A 557 -15.62 -12.94 -3.82
CA ASP A 557 -16.82 -13.76 -3.93
C ASP A 557 -17.28 -14.20 -2.54
N SER A 558 -18.49 -14.74 -2.41
CA SER A 558 -19.07 -15.11 -1.13
C SER A 558 -19.77 -16.45 -1.16
N THR A 559 -19.85 -17.09 0.00
CA THR A 559 -20.58 -18.35 0.17
C THR A 559 -21.29 -18.39 1.52
N LEU A 560 -22.36 -19.18 1.64
CA LEU A 560 -23.17 -19.29 2.86
C LEU A 560 -22.80 -20.55 3.64
N ILE A 561 -22.18 -20.38 4.81
CA ILE A 561 -21.94 -21.49 5.73
C ILE A 561 -23.18 -21.69 6.60
N SER A 562 -23.83 -22.85 6.49
CA SER A 562 -25.10 -23.13 7.20
C SER A 562 -24.97 -24.19 8.30
N LYS A 563 -23.82 -24.87 8.40
CA LYS A 563 -23.49 -25.81 9.49
C LYS A 563 -22.14 -25.45 10.09
N LEU A 564 -21.99 -25.66 11.40
CA LEU A 564 -20.65 -25.60 12.01
C LEU A 564 -19.84 -26.83 11.56
N PRO A 565 -18.51 -26.69 11.39
CA PRO A 565 -17.63 -27.84 11.22
C PRO A 565 -17.90 -28.85 12.33
N VAL A 566 -18.16 -30.11 11.97
CA VAL A 566 -18.19 -31.18 12.96
C VAL A 566 -16.76 -31.31 13.47
N VAL A 567 -16.49 -30.75 14.65
CA VAL A 567 -15.29 -31.09 15.40
C VAL A 567 -15.50 -32.53 15.84
N VAL A 568 -15.03 -33.47 15.02
CA VAL A 568 -14.71 -34.79 15.53
C VAL A 568 -13.56 -34.54 16.49
N THR A 569 -13.86 -34.26 17.76
CA THR A 569 -12.90 -34.57 18.80
C THR A 569 -12.57 -36.03 18.56
N PRO A 570 -11.33 -36.42 18.22
CA PRO A 570 -10.99 -37.82 18.34
C PRO A 570 -11.50 -38.24 19.73
N PRO A 571 -12.17 -39.41 19.87
CA PRO A 571 -12.40 -39.94 21.21
C PRO A 571 -11.07 -39.76 21.93
N PRO A 572 -11.05 -39.23 23.17
CA PRO A 572 -9.79 -38.99 23.86
C PRO A 572 -8.93 -40.20 23.56
N LEU A 573 -7.76 -39.98 22.92
CA LEU A 573 -6.77 -41.04 22.74
C LEU A 573 -6.87 -41.80 24.03
N ALA A 574 -7.25 -43.08 23.97
CA ALA A 574 -7.20 -43.90 25.14
C ALA A 574 -5.77 -43.69 25.62
N ASN A 575 -5.60 -42.89 26.67
CA ASN A 575 -4.52 -43.11 27.60
C ASN A 575 -4.81 -44.55 27.95
N GLU A 576 -4.10 -45.47 27.30
CA GLU A 576 -4.21 -46.87 27.63
C GLU A 576 -3.83 -46.90 29.11
N ASP A 577 -4.87 -46.89 29.94
CA ASP A 577 -4.73 -47.13 31.35
C ASP A 577 -4.16 -48.54 31.39
N PRO A 578 -2.99 -48.79 31.99
CA PRO A 578 -2.36 -50.11 31.97
C PRO A 578 -3.28 -51.25 32.48
N LEU A 579 -4.42 -50.93 33.12
CA LEU A 579 -5.51 -51.86 33.44
C LEU A 579 -6.38 -52.30 32.26
N ASP A 580 -6.47 -51.54 31.16
CA ASP A 580 -7.21 -51.92 29.95
C ASP A 580 -6.50 -53.01 29.13
N GLN A 581 -5.22 -53.30 29.45
CA GLN A 581 -4.46 -54.42 28.87
C GLN A 581 -4.50 -55.71 29.71
N ILE A 582 -5.15 -55.69 30.88
CA ILE A 582 -5.36 -56.84 31.78
C ILE A 582 -6.76 -57.38 31.49
N ALA A 583 -6.84 -58.45 30.70
CA ALA A 583 -8.11 -58.99 30.23
C ALA A 583 -8.77 -59.90 31.30
N LEU A 584 -7.98 -60.55 32.17
CA LEU A 584 -8.47 -61.41 33.24
C LEU A 584 -7.80 -61.19 34.61
N PHE A 585 -8.67 -61.07 35.62
CA PHE A 585 -8.33 -61.16 37.04
C PHE A 585 -9.16 -62.29 37.64
N GLU A 586 -8.49 -63.30 38.18
CA GLU A 586 -9.09 -64.47 38.80
C GLU A 586 -8.92 -64.44 40.31
N VAL A 587 -9.94 -64.93 41.00
CA VAL A 587 -10.00 -64.94 42.46
C VAL A 587 -10.26 -66.36 42.91
N TYR A 588 -9.30 -66.95 43.65
CA TYR A 588 -9.41 -68.33 44.10
C TYR A 588 -8.74 -68.58 45.46
N PRO A 589 -9.18 -69.60 46.22
CA PRO A 589 -10.43 -70.32 46.00
C PRO A 589 -11.63 -69.38 46.24
N ASN A 590 -12.76 -69.65 45.60
CA ASN A 590 -14.01 -68.95 45.86
C ASN A 590 -15.14 -69.99 45.77
N PRO A 591 -15.65 -70.51 46.90
CA PRO A 591 -15.57 -69.94 48.25
C PRO A 591 -14.18 -70.03 48.93
N PHE A 592 -13.88 -69.11 49.86
CA PHE A 592 -12.62 -69.04 50.61
C PHE A 592 -12.85 -69.06 52.13
N ASN A 593 -11.82 -69.40 52.91
CA ASN A 593 -11.84 -69.32 54.37
C ASN A 593 -10.93 -68.18 54.89
N GLU A 594 -9.62 -68.43 54.95
CA GLU A 594 -8.67 -67.51 55.58
C GLU A 594 -8.00 -66.53 54.62
N THR A 595 -7.61 -67.04 53.45
CA THR A 595 -6.81 -66.31 52.47
C THR A 595 -7.48 -66.39 51.10
N LEU A 596 -7.40 -65.28 50.37
CA LEU A 596 -7.87 -65.16 49.00
C LEU A 596 -6.69 -64.87 48.08
N HIS A 597 -6.52 -65.64 47.01
CA HIS A 597 -5.48 -65.44 46.01
C HIS A 597 -6.05 -64.72 44.78
N LEU A 598 -5.21 -63.84 44.25
CA LEU A 598 -5.51 -62.91 43.19
C LEU A 598 -4.48 -63.10 42.09
N HIS A 599 -4.92 -63.55 40.92
CA HIS A 599 -4.07 -63.71 39.74
C HIS A 599 -4.48 -62.73 38.65
N PHE A 600 -3.49 -62.01 38.11
CA PHE A 600 -3.61 -61.13 36.96
C PHE A 600 -2.86 -61.78 35.79
N ASP A 601 -3.48 -61.79 34.61
CA ASP A 601 -2.92 -62.38 33.39
C ASP A 601 -1.57 -61.77 32.96
N LYS A 602 -1.20 -60.59 33.49
CA LYS A 602 0.09 -59.91 33.33
C LYS A 602 0.52 -59.21 34.62
N PRO A 603 1.84 -59.00 34.84
CA PRO A 603 2.35 -58.23 35.97
C PRO A 603 1.86 -56.77 35.97
N LEU A 604 1.53 -56.24 37.15
CA LEU A 604 1.01 -54.89 37.33
C LEU A 604 2.11 -53.82 37.15
N GLY A 605 1.98 -52.96 36.13
CA GLY A 605 2.93 -51.86 35.86
C GLY A 605 2.77 -50.61 36.75
N LYS A 606 1.68 -50.50 37.53
CA LYS A 606 1.39 -49.40 38.49
C LYS A 606 0.61 -49.94 39.70
N SER A 607 0.47 -49.13 40.76
CA SER A 607 -0.30 -49.50 41.95
C SER A 607 -1.81 -49.51 41.68
N VAL A 608 -2.48 -50.60 42.04
CA VAL A 608 -3.94 -50.78 41.92
C VAL A 608 -4.55 -50.95 43.30
N VAL A 609 -5.79 -50.47 43.47
CA VAL A 609 -6.51 -50.54 44.75
C VAL A 609 -7.72 -51.45 44.61
N LEU A 610 -7.89 -52.31 45.60
CA LEU A 610 -8.93 -53.32 45.67
C LEU A 610 -9.77 -53.08 46.92
N GLN A 611 -11.05 -52.83 46.71
CA GLN A 611 -12.02 -52.52 47.76
C GLN A 611 -12.94 -53.71 47.98
N LEU A 612 -13.04 -54.16 49.22
CA LEU A 612 -13.98 -55.20 49.61
C LEU A 612 -15.20 -54.57 50.29
N ARG A 613 -16.39 -54.90 49.79
CA ARG A 613 -17.67 -54.39 50.29
C ARG A 613 -18.59 -55.55 50.68
N ASN A 614 -19.38 -55.37 51.72
CA ASN A 614 -20.47 -56.30 52.01
C ASN A 614 -21.68 -56.05 51.08
N LEU A 615 -22.72 -56.90 51.15
CA LEU A 615 -23.92 -56.75 50.30
C LEU A 615 -24.73 -55.47 50.55
N LEU A 616 -24.52 -54.79 51.67
CA LEU A 616 -25.12 -53.49 51.95
C LEU A 616 -24.30 -52.33 51.34
N GLY A 617 -23.23 -52.63 50.60
CA GLY A 617 -22.35 -51.65 49.95
C GLY A 617 -21.33 -51.00 50.88
N LYS A 618 -21.31 -51.34 52.17
CA LYS A 618 -20.33 -50.84 53.15
C LYS A 618 -18.96 -51.44 52.85
N GLN A 619 -17.97 -50.58 52.69
CA GLN A 619 -16.57 -50.99 52.55
C GLN A 619 -16.06 -51.55 53.88
N VAL A 620 -15.53 -52.78 53.82
CA VAL A 620 -15.04 -53.53 54.98
C VAL A 620 -13.51 -53.68 54.99
N ALA A 621 -12.86 -53.60 53.83
CA ALA A 621 -11.40 -53.61 53.71
C ALA A 621 -10.94 -52.96 52.40
N THR A 622 -9.67 -52.55 52.36
CA THR A 622 -8.99 -52.03 51.17
C THR A 622 -7.57 -52.57 51.12
N TYR A 623 -7.14 -52.99 49.93
CA TYR A 623 -5.81 -53.53 49.67
C TYR A 623 -5.19 -52.82 48.46
N ALA A 624 -3.87 -52.66 48.44
CA ALA A 624 -3.14 -52.05 47.34
C ALA A 624 -1.99 -52.96 46.88
N PHE A 625 -1.83 -53.11 45.57
CA PHE A 625 -0.87 -54.02 44.96
C PHE A 625 -0.11 -53.34 43.82
N SER A 626 1.15 -53.69 43.59
CA SER A 626 1.95 -53.19 42.48
C SER A 626 3.06 -54.18 42.11
N GLY A 627 3.49 -54.20 40.85
CA GLY A 627 4.75 -54.80 40.42
C GLY A 627 4.76 -56.31 40.16
N GLY A 628 3.70 -57.05 40.49
CA GLY A 628 3.59 -58.51 40.29
C GLY A 628 2.28 -58.94 39.63
N SER A 629 2.14 -60.24 39.33
CA SER A 629 0.92 -60.85 38.76
C SER A 629 0.08 -61.63 39.78
N ASP A 630 0.69 -62.03 40.91
CA ASP A 630 0.08 -62.94 41.88
C ASP A 630 0.16 -62.35 43.28
N PHE A 631 -1.00 -62.26 43.94
CA PHE A 631 -1.12 -61.67 45.26
C PHE A 631 -2.00 -62.51 46.16
N SER A 632 -1.76 -62.41 47.47
CA SER A 632 -2.56 -63.08 48.49
C SER A 632 -3.02 -62.06 49.52
N VAL A 633 -4.29 -62.15 49.90
CA VAL A 633 -4.89 -61.28 50.91
C VAL A 633 -5.47 -62.09 52.05
N ASP A 634 -5.03 -61.76 53.26
CA ASP A 634 -5.57 -62.31 54.50
C ASP A 634 -6.91 -61.63 54.82
N VAL A 635 -7.92 -62.45 54.96
CA VAL A 635 -9.32 -62.07 55.16
C VAL A 635 -9.93 -62.80 56.35
N ARG A 636 -9.11 -63.40 57.22
CA ARG A 636 -9.53 -64.17 58.41
C ARG A 636 -10.47 -63.42 59.34
N THR A 637 -10.27 -62.12 59.48
CA THR A 637 -11.04 -61.27 60.41
C THR A 637 -12.45 -60.92 59.91
N LEU A 638 -12.79 -61.24 58.66
CA LEU A 638 -14.12 -60.99 58.12
C LEU A 638 -15.13 -62.05 58.59
N PRO A 639 -16.38 -61.68 58.91
CA PRO A 639 -17.45 -62.67 59.13
C PRO A 639 -17.72 -63.54 57.89
N ALA A 640 -18.26 -64.75 58.09
CA ALA A 640 -18.74 -65.57 56.96
C ALA A 640 -19.89 -64.85 56.24
N GLY A 641 -19.88 -64.87 54.91
CA GLY A 641 -20.86 -64.15 54.10
C GLY A 641 -20.40 -63.84 52.68
N LEU A 642 -21.31 -63.28 51.88
CA LEU A 642 -21.05 -62.87 50.50
C LEU A 642 -20.53 -61.43 50.46
N TYR A 643 -19.46 -61.21 49.69
CA TYR A 643 -18.82 -59.91 49.53
C TYR A 643 -18.64 -59.57 48.04
N LEU A 644 -18.51 -58.28 47.77
CA LEU A 644 -18.18 -57.72 46.46
C LEU A 644 -16.76 -57.18 46.51
N LEU A 645 -15.91 -57.74 45.65
CA LEU A 645 -14.53 -57.34 45.50
C LEU A 645 -14.36 -56.49 44.25
N THR A 646 -14.10 -55.20 44.44
CA THR A 646 -14.04 -54.22 43.35
C THR A 646 -12.61 -53.74 43.14
N LEU A 647 -12.13 -53.87 41.90
CA LEU A 647 -10.84 -53.34 41.44
C LEU A 647 -11.03 -51.95 40.82
N GLY A 648 -10.17 -50.99 41.22
CA GLY A 648 -10.18 -49.64 40.69
C GLY A 648 -8.79 -49.00 40.61
N SER A 649 -8.72 -47.93 39.82
CA SER A 649 -7.57 -47.01 39.73
C SER A 649 -8.10 -45.59 39.91
N GLY A 650 -7.63 -44.90 40.95
CA GLY A 650 -8.20 -43.61 41.36
C GLY A 650 -9.69 -43.71 41.72
N ASN A 651 -10.52 -42.81 41.18
CA ASN A 651 -11.96 -42.71 41.50
C ASN A 651 -12.89 -43.55 40.60
N GLN A 652 -12.34 -44.44 39.75
CA GLN A 652 -13.14 -45.25 38.83
C GLN A 652 -13.14 -46.74 39.24
N ASN A 653 -14.33 -47.28 39.51
CA ASN A 653 -14.56 -48.72 39.71
C ASN A 653 -14.72 -49.39 38.35
N ARG A 654 -13.88 -50.38 38.00
CA ARG A 654 -13.94 -51.00 36.67
C ARG A 654 -14.42 -52.46 36.67
N ARG A 655 -14.05 -53.29 37.66
CA ARG A 655 -14.49 -54.69 37.72
C ARG A 655 -14.84 -55.10 39.14
N THR A 656 -15.95 -55.84 39.30
CA THR A 656 -16.39 -56.38 40.59
C THR A 656 -16.62 -57.87 40.49
N VAL A 657 -16.02 -58.64 41.41
CA VAL A 657 -16.19 -60.10 41.54
C VAL A 657 -16.95 -60.39 42.84
N LYS A 658 -17.91 -61.31 42.77
CA LYS A 658 -18.60 -61.82 43.96
C LYS A 658 -17.75 -62.90 44.60
N ILE A 659 -17.44 -62.75 45.88
CA ILE A 659 -16.64 -63.72 46.64
C ILE A 659 -17.41 -64.18 47.88
N LEU A 660 -17.35 -65.47 48.19
CA LEU A 660 -18.06 -66.07 49.32
C LEU A 660 -17.06 -66.52 50.39
N LYS A 661 -17.14 -65.90 51.57
CA LYS A 661 -16.41 -66.36 52.75
C LYS A 661 -17.22 -67.44 53.48
N ILE A 662 -16.63 -68.61 53.67
CA ILE A 662 -17.15 -69.68 54.52
C ILE A 662 -16.44 -69.67 55.88
N GLN A 663 -17.06 -70.30 56.89
CA GLN A 663 -16.55 -70.35 58.27
C GLN A 663 -15.22 -71.10 58.38
#